data_AF-A0A8H3HFA5-F1
#
_entry.id   AF-A0A8H3HFA5-F1
#
_cell.length_a   1.000
_cell.length_b   1.000
_cell.length_c   1.000
_cell.angle_alpha   90.00
_cell.angle_beta   90.00
_cell.angle_gamma   90.00
#
_symmetry.space_group_name_H-M   'P 1'
#
loop_
_entity.id
_entity.type
_entity.pdbx_description
1 polymer ?
#
loop_
_entity_poly.entity_id
_entity_poly.type
_entity_poly.pdbx_seq_one_letter_code
_entity_poly.pdbx_strand_id
1 'polypeptide(L)'
;MATQAQRLRSIRLYKELHRLGRDYPDPSWAPLPSVCLKVILTARVSLVEFSPRVLIVRIEMNALAKLFSLLGIAADHPPSAPQDDYQLPAGSPDMSSLACSEFGLDSRTGFLPTRVPLARLPNKFDKWEDALQCAMTILKRPGDSDDPPPTDEEKEQSLRWRESLQRMGVIDIESLKSDLRAAQRAHHVLAFLVQFYVQSLPPRTETDLGPIRIPSSLAIPFVDVSRHLDIAPILTYADCVLWNFYLEDPSKPMTLENIRIRDLFTKDYQEEHFFLTSARIEVRGFEAIQLMGDAIAMTRKAQDMGIAVDETRLQDTLARLAVVIDDLNKILWAVRDACGYQFFYWVFRPWIRGTDQGYGSPKWFYEGVDGEGVEFQCSGPSAGQAALMHAFDVFLGIGHPQKDDRYSPTCTGMRVHPSYDPHGAQKTCPASSTLPPHITTCPVTGNSSTSSTDMSEELRSFLLDEAAYLTPPPEKTELTITFPPPKLMISLERPVALLTPPSSPHGSPVLAATSPSRGEVPKLQPQADLDTSFIVRMRKYIPGNHQQFLLHLNRSNIRPHVALCSNSGVRRAYNDCVWAIKRFRDTHIKIVTLYVIHPARSKVLVKDAEAESAPVRGTGGTSLVPLLKAYRNNTANTMFQTD
;
A
#
# COMPACT_ATOMS: atom_id res chain seq x y z
N MET A 1 -23.34 44.67 21.72
CA MET A 1 -22.94 45.69 20.73
C MET A 1 -21.45 45.95 20.86
N ALA A 2 -20.67 45.95 19.77
CA ALA A 2 -19.22 46.13 19.83
C ALA A 2 -18.82 47.55 20.28
N THR A 3 -17.78 47.64 21.12
CA THR A 3 -17.24 48.90 21.66
C THR A 3 -16.58 49.76 20.57
N GLN A 4 -16.49 51.08 20.78
CA GLN A 4 -15.89 52.02 19.82
C GLN A 4 -14.42 51.67 19.49
N ALA A 5 -13.67 51.14 20.46
CA ALA A 5 -12.30 50.66 20.25
C ALA A 5 -12.23 49.43 19.32
N GLN A 6 -13.21 48.53 19.39
CA GLN A 6 -13.32 47.36 18.50
C GLN A 6 -13.66 47.80 17.07
N ARG A 7 -14.54 48.80 16.90
CA ARG A 7 -14.88 49.37 15.59
C ARG A 7 -13.68 50.06 14.93
N LEU A 8 -12.86 50.76 15.71
CA LEU A 8 -11.66 51.42 15.18
C LEU A 8 -10.57 50.42 14.77
N ARG A 9 -10.46 49.28 15.46
CA ARG A 9 -9.54 48.19 15.06
C ARG A 9 -9.99 47.47 13.80
N SER A 10 -11.29 47.20 13.65
CA SER A 10 -11.82 46.61 12.41
C SER A 10 -11.67 47.56 11.22
N ILE A 11 -11.83 48.88 11.41
CA ILE A 11 -11.60 49.87 10.35
C ILE A 11 -10.12 49.92 9.93
N ARG A 12 -9.16 49.81 10.87
CA ARG A 12 -7.73 49.73 10.52
C ARG A 12 -7.40 48.46 9.75
N LEU A 13 -7.93 47.32 10.18
CA LEU A 13 -7.73 46.05 9.49
C LEU A 13 -8.32 46.08 8.07
N TYR A 14 -9.51 46.66 7.92
CA TYR A 14 -10.16 46.86 6.62
C TYR A 14 -9.35 47.75 5.69
N LYS A 15 -8.80 48.86 6.20
CA LYS A 15 -7.93 49.77 5.42
C LYS A 15 -6.64 49.10 4.98
N GLU A 16 -6.05 48.23 5.81
CA GLU A 16 -4.82 47.52 5.46
C GLU A 16 -5.07 46.40 4.45
N LEU A 17 -6.22 45.74 4.52
CA LEU A 17 -6.65 44.76 3.52
C LEU A 17 -7.01 45.41 2.17
N HIS A 18 -7.61 46.60 2.19
CA HIS A 18 -7.86 47.39 0.97
C HIS A 18 -6.56 47.91 0.33
N ARG A 19 -5.53 48.21 1.14
CA ARG A 19 -4.19 48.57 0.65
C ARG A 19 -3.51 47.42 -0.11
N LEU A 20 -3.92 46.18 0.14
CA LEU A 20 -3.44 44.95 -0.49
C LEU A 20 -4.26 44.54 -1.75
N GLY A 21 -5.13 45.43 -2.26
CA GLY A 21 -5.70 45.30 -3.61
C GLY A 21 -6.81 44.26 -3.79
N ARG A 22 -7.60 43.96 -2.75
CA ARG A 22 -8.80 43.09 -2.90
C ARG A 22 -10.07 43.86 -2.54
N ASP A 23 -10.91 44.13 -3.54
CA ASP A 23 -12.25 44.68 -3.35
C ASP A 23 -13.21 43.59 -2.84
N TYR A 24 -13.90 43.87 -1.73
CA TYR A 24 -15.09 43.13 -1.27
C TYR A 24 -16.21 44.14 -0.96
N PRO A 25 -17.49 43.76 -1.10
CA PRO A 25 -18.61 44.69 -0.99
C PRO A 25 -18.88 45.11 0.48
N ASP A 26 -19.36 46.35 0.58
CA ASP A 26 -19.89 47.14 1.71
C ASP A 26 -20.25 46.37 3.03
N PRO A 27 -19.86 46.87 4.23
CA PRO A 27 -19.90 46.11 5.49
C PRO A 27 -21.29 46.08 6.17
N SER A 28 -22.39 46.08 5.40
CA SER A 28 -23.75 46.12 5.93
C SER A 28 -24.36 44.75 6.28
N TRP A 29 -23.62 43.64 6.15
CA TRP A 29 -24.13 42.29 6.44
C TRP A 29 -23.46 41.64 7.68
N ALA A 30 -24.25 41.53 8.75
CA ALA A 30 -24.19 40.67 9.95
C ALA A 30 -22.88 40.53 10.77
N PRO A 31 -22.92 40.69 12.12
CA PRO A 31 -21.74 40.53 12.97
C PRO A 31 -21.42 39.04 13.22
N LEU A 32 -20.18 38.65 12.95
CA LEU A 32 -19.59 37.39 13.44
C LEU A 32 -19.72 37.30 14.98
N PRO A 33 -20.12 36.15 15.56
CA PRO A 33 -20.28 35.99 16.99
C PRO A 33 -18.96 36.25 17.75
N SER A 34 -19.06 36.93 18.90
CA SER A 34 -17.94 37.31 19.78
C SER A 34 -16.99 36.16 20.17
N VAL A 35 -17.39 34.91 19.98
CA VAL A 35 -16.59 33.72 20.27
C VAL A 35 -15.50 33.51 19.22
N CYS A 36 -15.80 33.71 17.93
CA CYS A 36 -14.84 33.56 16.83
C CYS A 36 -13.70 34.57 16.93
N LEU A 37 -14.00 35.81 17.35
CA LEU A 37 -12.99 36.85 17.52
C LEU A 37 -12.04 36.57 18.70
N LYS A 38 -12.53 35.91 19.76
CA LYS A 38 -11.71 35.50 20.92
C LYS A 38 -10.74 34.37 20.56
N VAL A 39 -11.18 33.39 19.77
CA VAL A 39 -10.33 32.27 19.31
C VAL A 39 -9.18 32.77 18.42
N ILE A 40 -9.47 33.69 17.50
CA ILE A 40 -8.45 34.29 16.62
C ILE A 40 -7.43 35.13 17.41
N LEU A 41 -7.84 35.78 18.50
CA LEU A 41 -6.95 36.61 19.32
C LEU A 41 -6.11 35.83 20.34
N THR A 42 -6.48 34.59 20.69
CA THR A 42 -5.75 33.77 21.68
C THR A 42 -4.87 32.69 21.06
N ALA A 43 -5.24 32.15 19.89
CA ALA A 43 -4.37 31.27 19.14
C ALA A 43 -3.50 32.10 18.20
N ARG A 44 -2.17 32.09 18.38
CA ARG A 44 -1.21 32.58 17.36
C ARG A 44 -1.31 31.67 16.13
N VAL A 45 -2.34 31.87 15.31
CA VAL A 45 -2.52 31.14 14.05
C VAL A 45 -1.91 31.99 12.94
N SER A 46 -0.80 31.51 12.39
CA SER A 46 -0.25 32.05 11.15
C SER A 46 -1.18 31.66 9.99
N LEU A 47 -1.74 32.66 9.30
CA LEU A 47 -2.54 32.48 8.09
C LEU A 47 -1.61 32.23 6.90
N VAL A 48 -1.77 31.09 6.21
CA VAL A 48 -1.19 30.82 4.89
C VAL A 48 -2.35 30.67 3.91
N GLU A 49 -2.32 31.42 2.80
CA GLU A 49 -3.41 31.63 1.83
C GLU A 49 -3.99 30.35 1.21
N PHE A 50 -5.31 30.31 0.98
CA PHE A 50 -5.96 29.49 -0.06
C PHE A 50 -7.31 30.10 -0.55
N SER A 51 -7.62 29.76 -1.81
CA SER A 51 -8.72 30.15 -2.72
C SER A 51 -10.16 30.24 -2.13
N PRO A 52 -11.08 31.04 -2.71
CA PRO A 52 -12.30 31.48 -2.04
C PRO A 52 -13.42 30.46 -2.25
N ARG A 53 -13.70 29.62 -1.24
CA ARG A 53 -15.09 29.19 -0.94
C ARG A 53 -15.30 28.33 0.29
N VAL A 54 -14.28 27.93 1.05
CA VAL A 54 -14.49 27.19 2.30
C VAL A 54 -13.44 27.57 3.34
N LEU A 55 -13.86 28.25 4.42
CA LEU A 55 -13.02 28.47 5.59
C LEU A 55 -13.14 27.24 6.53
N ILE A 56 -12.44 26.14 6.23
CA ILE A 56 -12.24 25.07 7.22
C ILE A 56 -11.06 25.51 8.08
N VAL A 57 -11.37 26.07 9.25
CA VAL A 57 -10.38 26.25 10.31
C VAL A 57 -10.16 24.86 10.92
N ARG A 58 -9.08 24.19 10.51
CA ARG A 58 -8.63 22.93 11.11
C ARG A 58 -8.06 23.24 12.50
N ILE A 59 -8.93 23.30 13.51
CA ILE A 59 -8.52 23.40 14.91
C ILE A 59 -8.09 22.00 15.33
N GLU A 60 -6.82 21.83 15.72
CA GLU A 60 -6.35 20.57 16.31
C GLU A 60 -7.26 20.16 17.47
N MET A 61 -7.80 18.93 17.42
CA MET A 61 -8.70 18.39 18.45
C MET A 61 -8.11 18.47 19.87
N ASN A 62 -6.79 18.47 20.00
CA ASN A 62 -6.09 18.59 21.29
C ASN A 62 -6.20 20.00 21.92
N ALA A 63 -6.37 21.05 21.11
CA ALA A 63 -6.58 22.41 21.62
C ALA A 63 -8.02 22.60 22.14
N LEU A 64 -9.00 22.00 21.46
CA LEU A 64 -10.40 21.99 21.90
C LEU A 64 -10.59 21.21 23.21
N ALA A 65 -9.95 20.05 23.37
CA ALA A 65 -10.00 19.26 24.60
C ALA A 65 -9.44 20.04 25.82
N LYS A 66 -8.33 20.78 25.65
CA LYS A 66 -7.79 21.68 26.68
C LYS A 66 -8.72 22.85 26.97
N LEU A 67 -9.40 23.40 25.95
CA LEU A 67 -10.35 24.49 26.10
C LEU A 67 -11.61 24.06 26.88
N PHE A 68 -12.14 22.87 26.62
CA PHE A 68 -13.28 22.30 27.36
C PHE A 68 -12.93 22.02 28.83
N SER A 69 -11.72 21.54 29.09
CA SER A 69 -11.21 21.35 30.45
C SER A 69 -11.03 22.67 31.21
N LEU A 70 -10.62 23.75 30.53
CA LEU A 70 -10.50 25.09 31.11
C LEU A 70 -11.85 25.78 31.36
N LEU A 71 -12.91 25.36 30.67
CA LEU A 71 -14.26 25.95 30.77
C LEU A 71 -15.18 25.20 31.75
N GLY A 72 -14.70 24.13 32.40
CA GLY A 72 -15.44 23.43 33.47
C GLY A 72 -16.73 22.75 33.02
N ILE A 73 -16.89 22.46 31.73
CA ILE A 73 -18.06 21.74 31.20
C ILE A 73 -17.79 20.24 31.37
N ALA A 74 -18.32 19.65 32.44
CA ALA A 74 -18.30 18.22 32.65
C ALA A 74 -19.18 17.55 31.57
N ALA A 75 -18.57 16.72 30.71
CA ALA A 75 -19.32 15.81 29.86
C ALA A 75 -19.75 14.61 30.72
N ASP A 76 -21.06 14.44 30.89
CA ASP A 76 -21.64 13.24 31.47
C ASP A 76 -21.26 12.01 30.63
N HIS A 77 -20.85 10.96 31.34
CA HIS A 77 -20.38 9.66 30.88
C HIS A 77 -19.15 9.63 29.95
N PRO A 78 -18.09 8.88 30.31
CA PRO A 78 -17.07 8.56 29.32
C PRO A 78 -17.74 7.77 28.20
N PRO A 79 -17.59 8.15 26.92
CA PRO A 79 -17.96 7.25 25.84
C PRO A 79 -17.19 5.95 26.08
N SER A 80 -17.88 4.82 25.94
CA SER A 80 -17.24 3.51 25.75
C SER A 80 -16.02 3.70 24.85
N ALA A 81 -14.88 3.08 25.22
CA ALA A 81 -13.60 3.20 24.51
C ALA A 81 -13.83 3.37 23.00
N PRO A 82 -13.21 4.36 22.34
CA PRO A 82 -13.46 4.64 20.93
C PRO A 82 -13.41 3.32 20.17
N GLN A 83 -14.50 3.01 19.47
CA GLN A 83 -14.61 1.82 18.67
C GLN A 83 -13.63 2.01 17.51
N ASP A 84 -12.37 1.60 17.72
CA ASP A 84 -11.28 1.81 16.78
C ASP A 84 -11.42 0.92 15.53
N ASP A 85 -12.31 -0.07 15.59
CA ASP A 85 -12.79 -0.84 14.46
C ASP A 85 -13.72 0.05 13.64
N TYR A 86 -13.36 0.27 12.38
CA TYR A 86 -14.26 1.00 11.47
C TYR A 86 -15.43 0.13 11.05
N GLN A 87 -16.55 0.78 10.75
CA GLN A 87 -17.71 0.10 10.21
C GLN A 87 -17.47 -0.26 8.75
N LEU A 88 -18.01 -1.39 8.32
CA LEU A 88 -18.08 -1.77 6.91
C LEU A 88 -19.54 -1.62 6.44
N PRO A 89 -19.76 -1.32 5.14
CA PRO A 89 -21.11 -1.24 4.59
C PRO A 89 -21.94 -2.50 4.86
N ALA A 90 -23.26 -2.35 5.01
CA ALA A 90 -24.15 -3.50 5.14
C ALA A 90 -24.05 -4.41 3.90
N GLY A 91 -23.93 -5.72 4.10
CA GLY A 91 -23.71 -6.69 3.02
C GLY A 91 -22.26 -6.76 2.53
N SER A 92 -21.29 -6.22 3.29
CA SER A 92 -19.88 -6.38 2.97
C SER A 92 -19.46 -7.86 2.90
N PRO A 93 -18.46 -8.18 2.05
CA PRO A 93 -17.90 -9.52 1.91
C PRO A 93 -17.54 -10.20 3.23
N ASP A 94 -17.86 -11.50 3.34
CA ASP A 94 -17.41 -12.38 4.43
C ASP A 94 -16.39 -13.39 3.89
N MET A 95 -15.12 -13.12 4.16
CA MET A 95 -13.94 -13.91 3.82
C MET A 95 -13.61 -14.96 4.90
N SER A 96 -14.53 -15.32 5.79
CA SER A 96 -14.28 -16.33 6.84
C SER A 96 -13.74 -17.66 6.32
N SER A 97 -14.01 -18.01 5.06
CA SER A 97 -13.46 -19.19 4.38
C SER A 97 -11.94 -19.14 4.18
N LEU A 98 -11.33 -17.94 4.17
CA LEU A 98 -9.89 -17.70 4.05
C LEU A 98 -9.27 -17.01 5.26
N ALA A 99 -10.10 -16.46 6.15
CA ALA A 99 -9.64 -15.68 7.28
C ALA A 99 -8.81 -16.54 8.24
N CYS A 100 -7.63 -16.03 8.58
CA CYS A 100 -6.76 -16.63 9.58
C CYS A 100 -5.99 -15.51 10.26
N SER A 101 -6.08 -15.41 11.58
CA SER A 101 -5.37 -14.40 12.35
C SER A 101 -3.84 -14.47 12.15
N GLU A 102 -3.31 -15.66 11.86
CA GLU A 102 -1.88 -15.85 11.56
C GLU A 102 -1.46 -15.23 10.21
N PHE A 103 -2.39 -15.11 9.28
CA PHE A 103 -2.17 -14.49 7.97
C PHE A 103 -2.43 -12.99 7.97
N GLY A 104 -2.95 -12.44 9.08
CA GLY A 104 -3.44 -11.06 9.18
C GLY A 104 -4.45 -10.69 8.10
N LEU A 105 -5.06 -11.70 7.47
CA LEU A 105 -6.16 -11.56 6.54
C LEU A 105 -7.43 -11.63 7.38
N ASP A 106 -8.07 -10.48 7.56
CA ASP A 106 -9.34 -10.44 8.27
C ASP A 106 -10.48 -10.93 7.38
N SER A 107 -11.46 -11.55 8.03
CA SER A 107 -12.70 -11.99 7.41
C SER A 107 -13.48 -10.89 6.69
N ARG A 108 -13.18 -9.60 6.91
CA ARG A 108 -13.98 -8.51 6.33
C ARG A 108 -13.17 -7.44 5.58
N THR A 109 -11.84 -7.37 5.80
CA THR A 109 -11.01 -6.27 5.28
C THR A 109 -9.84 -6.71 4.39
N GLY A 110 -9.75 -8.00 4.04
CA GLY A 110 -8.73 -8.50 3.12
C GLY A 110 -7.32 -8.18 3.64
N PHE A 111 -6.50 -7.54 2.81
CA PHE A 111 -5.13 -7.11 3.18
C PHE A 111 -5.07 -5.75 3.90
N LEU A 112 -6.18 -5.04 4.05
CA LEU A 112 -6.22 -3.84 4.87
C LEU A 112 -6.38 -4.22 6.35
N PRO A 113 -5.67 -3.55 7.28
CA PRO A 113 -5.87 -3.73 8.73
C PRO A 113 -7.33 -3.51 9.14
N THR A 114 -7.82 -4.31 10.10
CA THR A 114 -9.22 -4.22 10.64
C THR A 114 -9.53 -2.93 11.38
N ARG A 115 -8.49 -2.27 11.87
CA ARG A 115 -8.56 -0.99 12.57
C ARG A 115 -7.89 0.05 11.71
N VAL A 116 -8.39 1.27 11.75
CA VAL A 116 -7.75 2.40 11.05
C VAL A 116 -6.29 2.47 11.53
N PRO A 117 -5.28 2.64 10.66
CA PRO A 117 -3.91 2.83 11.10
C PRO A 117 -3.78 3.94 12.15
N LEU A 118 -2.88 3.76 13.12
CA LEU A 118 -2.67 4.77 14.15
C LEU A 118 -2.29 6.10 13.50
N ALA A 119 -2.90 7.18 13.99
CA ALA A 119 -2.57 8.53 13.54
C ALA A 119 -1.19 8.99 14.04
N ARG A 120 -0.80 8.48 15.21
CA ARG A 120 0.47 8.74 15.87
C ARG A 120 0.83 7.55 16.75
N LEU A 121 2.12 7.31 16.92
CA LEU A 121 2.66 6.40 17.93
C LEU A 121 2.44 6.90 19.37
N PRO A 122 2.55 6.02 20.38
CA PRO A 122 2.59 6.43 21.79
C PRO A 122 3.72 7.41 22.09
N ASN A 123 3.54 8.24 23.13
CA ASN A 123 4.43 9.36 23.49
C ASN A 123 5.92 9.02 23.61
N LYS A 124 6.28 7.75 23.91
CA LYS A 124 7.69 7.29 23.91
C LYS A 124 8.40 7.59 22.57
N PHE A 125 7.65 7.62 21.48
CA PHE A 125 8.15 7.77 20.11
C PHE A 125 7.86 9.15 19.51
N ASP A 126 7.47 10.15 20.32
CA ASP A 126 7.14 11.50 19.85
C ASP A 126 8.25 12.12 18.98
N LYS A 127 9.52 11.82 19.27
CA LYS A 127 10.65 12.30 18.48
C LYS A 127 10.60 11.87 17.01
N TRP A 128 10.12 10.67 16.71
CA TRP A 128 9.96 10.21 15.32
C TRP A 128 8.77 10.91 14.64
N GLU A 129 7.64 11.01 15.34
CA GLU A 129 6.41 11.63 14.81
C GLU A 129 6.57 13.14 14.60
N ASP A 130 7.25 13.84 15.51
CA ASP A 130 7.58 15.26 15.39
C ASP A 130 8.56 15.51 14.25
N ALA A 131 9.57 14.64 14.09
CA ALA A 131 10.51 14.71 12.98
C ALA A 131 9.83 14.50 11.63
N LEU A 132 8.88 13.56 11.54
CA LEU A 132 8.10 13.30 10.32
C LEU A 132 7.20 14.50 9.99
N GLN A 133 6.47 15.02 10.98
CA GLN A 133 5.62 16.19 10.80
C GLN A 133 6.42 17.43 10.35
N CYS A 134 7.63 17.60 10.92
CA CYS A 134 8.56 18.65 10.52
C CYS A 134 9.01 18.45 9.07
N ALA A 135 9.45 17.23 8.70
CA ALA A 135 9.90 16.87 7.37
C ALA A 135 8.86 17.21 6.30
N MET A 136 7.62 16.73 6.48
CA MET A 136 6.52 16.99 5.54
C MET A 136 6.17 18.49 5.41
N THR A 137 6.63 19.34 6.32
CA THR A 137 6.36 20.78 6.30
C THR A 137 7.48 21.57 5.63
N ILE A 138 8.74 21.20 5.89
CA ILE A 138 9.90 21.96 5.41
C ILE A 138 10.52 21.38 4.13
N LEU A 139 10.40 20.08 3.90
CA LEU A 139 11.00 19.38 2.77
C LEU A 139 10.01 19.32 1.59
N LYS A 140 9.99 20.38 0.79
CA LYS A 140 9.01 20.55 -0.29
C LYS A 140 9.41 19.88 -1.61
N ARG A 141 10.71 19.67 -1.82
CA ARG A 141 11.25 18.99 -3.01
C ARG A 141 12.51 18.20 -2.66
N PRO A 142 12.89 17.20 -3.47
CA PRO A 142 14.16 16.48 -3.31
C PRO A 142 15.36 17.44 -3.31
N GLY A 143 16.42 17.06 -2.61
CA GLY A 143 17.65 17.85 -2.57
C GLY A 143 18.39 17.88 -3.90
N ASP A 144 18.15 16.90 -4.78
CA ASP A 144 18.65 16.81 -6.16
C ASP A 144 17.68 17.41 -7.21
N SER A 145 16.69 18.19 -6.79
CA SER A 145 15.77 18.87 -7.71
C SER A 145 16.52 19.90 -8.56
N ASP A 146 16.37 19.84 -9.88
CA ASP A 146 16.98 20.80 -10.82
C ASP A 146 16.04 21.94 -11.22
N ASP A 147 14.72 21.77 -11.09
CA ASP A 147 13.71 22.72 -11.59
C ASP A 147 12.44 22.78 -10.72
N PRO A 148 12.27 23.82 -9.87
CA PRO A 148 13.33 24.73 -9.45
C PRO A 148 14.33 24.03 -8.53
N PRO A 149 15.60 24.48 -8.50
CA PRO A 149 16.54 24.00 -7.49
C PRO A 149 16.09 24.42 -6.08
N PRO A 150 16.50 23.69 -5.02
CA PRO A 150 16.29 24.15 -3.65
C PRO A 150 16.94 25.51 -3.41
N THR A 151 16.22 26.41 -2.75
CA THR A 151 16.77 27.69 -2.28
C THR A 151 17.77 27.46 -1.15
N ASP A 152 18.63 28.45 -0.87
CA ASP A 152 19.61 28.31 0.22
C ASP A 152 18.95 28.18 1.60
N GLU A 153 17.80 28.80 1.81
CA GLU A 153 16.99 28.62 3.01
C GLU A 153 16.47 27.18 3.12
N GLU A 154 15.95 26.60 2.04
CA GLU A 154 15.48 25.20 2.02
C GLU A 154 16.62 24.21 2.25
N LYS A 155 17.81 24.45 1.67
CA LYS A 155 19.01 23.64 1.92
C LYS A 155 19.41 23.67 3.39
N GLU A 156 19.44 24.85 3.99
CA GLU A 156 19.80 25.03 5.40
C GLU A 156 18.76 24.37 6.34
N GLN A 157 17.47 24.51 6.05
CA GLN A 157 16.41 23.84 6.80
C GLN A 157 16.52 22.31 6.69
N SER A 158 16.75 21.79 5.48
CA SER A 158 17.00 20.36 5.24
C SER A 158 18.21 19.85 6.03
N LEU A 159 19.33 20.59 6.00
CA LEU A 159 20.54 20.24 6.72
C LEU A 159 20.28 20.17 8.23
N ARG A 160 19.68 21.20 8.83
CA ARG A 160 19.38 21.23 10.27
C ARG A 160 18.47 20.08 10.70
N TRP A 161 17.47 19.75 9.88
CA TRP A 161 16.59 18.62 10.14
C TRP A 161 17.34 17.29 10.07
N ARG A 162 18.18 17.06 9.04
CA ARG A 162 19.02 15.84 8.94
C ARG A 162 19.99 15.72 10.11
N GLU A 163 20.65 16.80 10.52
CA GLU A 163 21.53 16.78 11.70
C GLU A 163 20.76 16.51 13.01
N SER A 164 19.50 16.99 13.11
CA SER A 164 18.67 16.70 14.28
C SER A 164 18.38 15.21 14.43
N LEU A 165 18.19 14.50 13.30
CA LEU A 165 18.06 13.06 13.27
C LEU A 165 19.37 12.37 13.66
N GLN A 166 20.51 12.83 13.16
CA GLN A 166 21.83 12.28 13.51
C GLN A 166 22.15 12.42 15.01
N ARG A 167 21.74 13.54 15.62
CA ARG A 167 21.92 13.79 17.07
C ARG A 167 20.89 13.07 17.95
N MET A 168 19.84 12.50 17.36
CA MET A 168 18.83 11.74 18.09
C MET A 168 19.45 10.45 18.63
N GLY A 169 19.18 10.11 19.90
CA GLY A 169 19.55 8.80 20.43
C GLY A 169 18.69 7.69 19.82
N VAL A 170 19.24 6.48 19.73
CA VAL A 170 18.50 5.27 19.32
C VAL A 170 17.36 5.01 20.31
N ILE A 171 16.14 4.86 19.81
CA ILE A 171 14.95 4.53 20.61
C ILE A 171 14.64 3.05 20.41
N ASP A 172 14.56 2.29 21.50
CA ASP A 172 14.26 0.85 21.45
C ASP A 172 12.79 0.57 21.08
N ILE A 173 12.57 -0.55 20.39
CA ILE A 173 11.27 -0.93 19.84
C ILE A 173 10.55 -1.99 20.69
N GLU A 174 11.06 -2.36 21.87
CA GLU A 174 10.55 -3.53 22.61
C GLU A 174 9.05 -3.43 22.92
N SER A 175 8.58 -2.23 23.29
CA SER A 175 7.16 -2.00 23.57
C SER A 175 6.25 -2.06 22.32
N LEU A 176 6.82 -1.99 21.12
CA LEU A 176 6.07 -2.09 19.86
C LEU A 176 5.83 -3.54 19.44
N LYS A 177 6.70 -4.48 19.85
CA LYS A 177 6.65 -5.88 19.41
C LYS A 177 5.38 -6.63 19.86
N SER A 178 4.70 -6.12 20.89
CA SER A 178 3.45 -6.69 21.40
C SER A 178 2.20 -6.08 20.76
N ASP A 179 2.32 -4.99 20.00
CA ASP A 179 1.20 -4.30 19.36
C ASP A 179 1.47 -4.15 17.86
N LEU A 180 0.85 -5.02 17.06
CA LEU A 180 1.01 -5.03 15.60
C LEU A 180 0.65 -3.67 14.97
N ARG A 181 -0.40 -2.99 15.45
CA ARG A 181 -0.84 -1.70 14.87
C ARG A 181 0.20 -0.60 15.18
N ALA A 182 0.80 -0.64 16.36
CA ALA A 182 1.91 0.25 16.72
C ALA A 182 3.19 -0.07 15.94
N ALA A 183 3.53 -1.35 15.76
CA ALA A 183 4.67 -1.76 14.94
C ALA A 183 4.51 -1.33 13.46
N GLN A 184 3.31 -1.48 12.88
CA GLN A 184 3.00 -1.02 11.53
C GLN A 184 3.15 0.49 11.38
N ARG A 185 2.63 1.28 12.34
CA ARG A 185 2.83 2.73 12.35
C ARG A 185 4.31 3.10 12.50
N ALA A 186 5.05 2.39 13.35
CA ALA A 186 6.48 2.65 13.53
C ALA A 186 7.28 2.38 12.25
N HIS A 187 6.97 1.29 11.55
CA HIS A 187 7.57 1.02 10.24
C HIS A 187 7.28 2.13 9.25
N HIS A 188 6.01 2.55 9.14
CA HIS A 188 5.60 3.65 8.28
C HIS A 188 6.37 4.96 8.59
N VAL A 189 6.41 5.37 9.86
CA VAL A 189 7.09 6.62 10.26
C VAL A 189 8.58 6.55 9.96
N LEU A 190 9.25 5.46 10.34
CA LEU A 190 10.68 5.28 10.11
C LEU A 190 11.02 5.18 8.62
N ALA A 191 10.19 4.50 7.83
CA ALA A 191 10.35 4.41 6.38
C ALA A 191 10.24 5.78 5.72
N PHE A 192 9.25 6.60 6.09
CA PHE A 192 9.13 7.98 5.61
C PHE A 192 10.31 8.85 6.06
N LEU A 193 10.75 8.74 7.31
CA LEU A 193 11.91 9.49 7.82
C LEU A 193 13.20 9.15 7.06
N VAL A 194 13.47 7.87 6.83
CA VAL A 194 14.62 7.42 6.04
C VAL A 194 14.50 7.92 4.60
N GLN A 195 13.31 7.84 4.01
CA GLN A 195 13.08 8.30 2.65
C GLN A 195 13.30 9.83 2.53
N PHE A 196 12.72 10.64 3.43
CA PHE A 196 12.98 12.08 3.49
C PHE A 196 14.47 12.37 3.74
N TYR A 197 15.13 11.61 4.61
CA TYR A 197 16.56 11.79 4.91
C TYR A 197 17.41 11.60 3.67
N VAL A 198 17.20 10.51 2.93
CA VAL A 198 17.98 10.19 1.73
C VAL A 198 17.64 11.14 0.58
N GLN A 199 16.36 11.37 0.29
CA GLN A 199 15.97 12.16 -0.89
C GLN A 199 16.13 13.67 -0.69
N SER A 200 16.33 14.15 0.54
CA SER A 200 16.66 15.57 0.80
C SER A 200 18.16 15.86 0.84
N LEU A 201 19.02 14.85 0.58
CA LEU A 201 20.46 15.06 0.43
C LEU A 201 20.75 15.96 -0.79
N PRO A 202 21.78 16.83 -0.71
CA PRO A 202 22.21 17.60 -1.86
C PRO A 202 22.71 16.67 -2.99
N PRO A 203 22.80 17.18 -4.24
CA PRO A 203 23.37 16.43 -5.35
C PRO A 203 24.75 15.89 -5.00
N ARG A 204 25.02 14.63 -5.32
CA ARG A 204 26.31 14.01 -5.05
C ARG A 204 27.37 14.52 -6.03
N THR A 205 28.57 14.74 -5.53
CA THR A 205 29.72 15.12 -6.37
C THR A 205 30.43 13.88 -6.91
N GLU A 206 31.26 14.02 -7.95
CA GLU A 206 32.05 12.91 -8.52
C GLU A 206 33.00 12.27 -7.51
N THR A 207 33.34 12.98 -6.43
CA THR A 207 34.16 12.46 -5.32
C THR A 207 33.36 11.62 -4.31
N ASP A 208 32.03 11.70 -4.32
CA ASP A 208 31.15 11.00 -3.37
C ASP A 208 30.69 9.64 -3.92
N LEU A 209 31.62 8.69 -4.05
CA LEU A 209 31.31 7.36 -4.62
C LEU A 209 30.81 6.32 -3.61
N GLY A 210 30.95 6.59 -2.31
CA GLY A 210 30.56 5.65 -1.24
C GLY A 210 29.04 5.44 -1.09
N PRO A 211 28.59 4.51 -0.23
CA PRO A 211 27.18 4.34 0.07
C PRO A 211 26.60 5.57 0.79
N ILE A 212 25.30 5.80 0.65
CA ILE A 212 24.58 6.79 1.44
C ILE A 212 24.45 6.26 2.87
N ARG A 213 24.95 7.00 3.85
CA ARG A 213 24.91 6.61 5.26
C ARG A 213 23.62 7.11 5.93
N ILE A 214 22.82 6.16 6.41
CA ILE A 214 21.64 6.41 7.23
C ILE A 214 22.06 6.33 8.69
N PRO A 215 21.76 7.36 9.52
CA PRO A 215 22.25 7.42 10.89
C PRO A 215 21.67 6.30 11.75
N SER A 216 22.46 5.83 12.72
CA SER A 216 22.06 4.74 13.65
C SER A 216 20.73 4.99 14.36
N SER A 217 20.41 6.26 14.63
CA SER A 217 19.16 6.72 15.24
C SER A 217 17.89 6.37 14.46
N LEU A 218 18.01 6.22 13.13
CA LEU A 218 16.96 5.74 12.24
C LEU A 218 17.20 4.28 11.84
N ALA A 219 18.44 3.94 11.50
CA ALA A 219 18.81 2.67 10.90
C ALA A 219 18.51 1.47 11.81
N ILE A 220 18.93 1.51 13.07
CA ILE A 220 18.72 0.42 14.03
C ILE A 220 17.24 0.14 14.28
N PRO A 221 16.43 1.12 14.75
CA PRO A 221 15.03 0.85 15.03
C PRO A 221 14.24 0.49 13.77
N PHE A 222 14.58 1.06 12.61
CA PHE A 222 13.90 0.73 11.38
C PHE A 222 14.12 -0.73 11.00
N VAL A 223 15.38 -1.19 10.98
CA VAL A 223 15.69 -2.59 10.68
C VAL A 223 15.08 -3.54 11.72
N ASP A 224 15.07 -3.18 13.00
CA ASP A 224 14.48 -4.01 14.05
C ASP A 224 12.95 -4.15 13.89
N VAL A 225 12.23 -3.07 13.55
CA VAL A 225 10.79 -3.13 13.25
C VAL A 225 10.53 -3.92 11.97
N SER A 226 11.33 -3.70 10.92
CA SER A 226 11.23 -4.44 9.66
C SER A 226 11.43 -5.95 9.86
N ARG A 227 12.41 -6.36 10.68
CA ARG A 227 12.62 -7.76 11.07
C ARG A 227 11.43 -8.33 11.84
N HIS A 228 10.88 -7.56 12.78
CA HIS A 228 9.72 -7.98 13.56
C HIS A 228 8.47 -8.20 12.70
N LEU A 229 8.26 -7.37 11.67
CA LEU A 229 7.13 -7.47 10.74
C LEU A 229 7.40 -8.39 9.53
N ASP A 230 8.62 -8.96 9.43
CA ASP A 230 9.14 -9.69 8.27
C ASP A 230 8.87 -8.97 6.95
N ILE A 231 9.30 -7.71 6.88
CA ILE A 231 9.19 -6.82 5.71
C ILE A 231 10.54 -6.13 5.46
N ALA A 232 10.80 -5.70 4.22
CA ALA A 232 12.03 -5.01 3.87
C ALA A 232 12.19 -3.66 4.59
N PRO A 233 13.40 -3.30 5.08
CA PRO A 233 13.70 -2.00 5.67
C PRO A 233 13.89 -0.93 4.58
N ILE A 234 12.81 -0.63 3.87
CA ILE A 234 12.70 0.48 2.92
C ILE A 234 11.23 0.89 2.83
N LEU A 235 10.94 2.08 2.29
CA LEU A 235 9.56 2.46 2.00
C LEU A 235 8.89 1.45 1.07
N THR A 236 7.78 0.85 1.54
CA THR A 236 7.04 -0.18 0.81
C THR A 236 5.63 0.27 0.44
N TYR A 237 4.94 -0.52 -0.39
CA TYR A 237 3.51 -0.36 -0.66
C TYR A 237 2.66 -0.39 0.63
N ALA A 238 3.05 -1.21 1.61
CA ALA A 238 2.35 -1.26 2.90
C ALA A 238 2.41 0.10 3.61
N ASP A 239 3.59 0.74 3.62
CA ASP A 239 3.78 2.06 4.22
C ASP A 239 3.04 3.16 3.48
N CYS A 240 2.92 3.08 2.15
CA CYS A 240 2.28 4.13 1.37
C CYS A 240 0.76 4.00 1.29
N VAL A 241 0.21 2.79 1.47
CA VAL A 241 -1.19 2.47 1.20
C VAL A 241 -1.85 1.80 2.40
N LEU A 242 -1.40 0.60 2.78
CA LEU A 242 -2.11 -0.24 3.75
C LEU A 242 -2.08 0.35 5.18
N TRP A 243 -0.99 1.00 5.56
CA TRP A 243 -0.76 1.56 6.89
C TRP A 243 -0.85 3.09 6.92
N ASN A 244 -1.31 3.71 5.83
CA ASN A 244 -1.32 5.16 5.65
C ASN A 244 -2.70 5.72 5.29
N PHE A 245 -3.78 5.06 5.75
CA PHE A 245 -5.13 5.55 5.52
C PHE A 245 -5.83 6.03 6.79
N TYR A 246 -6.88 6.82 6.57
CA TYR A 246 -7.87 7.18 7.57
C TYR A 246 -9.26 7.31 6.92
N LEU A 247 -10.29 7.43 7.75
CA LEU A 247 -11.64 7.74 7.30
C LEU A 247 -11.89 9.24 7.45
N GLU A 248 -12.31 9.89 6.35
CA GLU A 248 -12.69 11.31 6.34
C GLU A 248 -13.76 11.59 7.40
N ASP A 249 -14.80 10.76 7.43
CA ASP A 249 -15.79 10.72 8.50
C ASP A 249 -15.67 9.39 9.26
N PRO A 250 -15.05 9.38 10.46
CA PRO A 250 -14.87 8.18 11.27
C PRO A 250 -16.19 7.53 11.72
N SER A 251 -17.31 8.26 11.68
CA SER A 251 -18.63 7.72 12.03
C SER A 251 -19.28 6.93 10.89
N LYS A 252 -18.76 7.08 9.66
CA LYS A 252 -19.28 6.41 8.46
C LYS A 252 -18.49 5.14 8.14
N PRO A 253 -19.11 4.18 7.43
CA PRO A 253 -18.40 3.00 6.98
C PRO A 253 -17.20 3.32 6.08
N MET A 254 -16.25 2.39 5.99
CA MET A 254 -15.19 2.44 5.01
C MET A 254 -15.76 2.19 3.60
N THR A 255 -15.72 3.23 2.77
CA THR A 255 -16.12 3.19 1.35
C THR A 255 -15.04 3.84 0.49
N LEU A 256 -15.17 3.73 -0.83
CA LEU A 256 -14.24 4.35 -1.77
C LEU A 256 -14.20 5.89 -1.65
N GLU A 257 -15.30 6.47 -1.17
CA GLU A 257 -15.49 7.92 -0.97
C GLU A 257 -15.05 8.38 0.42
N ASN A 258 -15.07 7.50 1.42
CA ASN A 258 -14.75 7.84 2.82
C ASN A 258 -13.29 7.56 3.20
N ILE A 259 -12.57 6.71 2.46
CA ILE A 259 -11.13 6.47 2.70
C ILE A 259 -10.26 7.61 2.16
N ARG A 260 -9.19 7.95 2.88
CA ARG A 260 -8.19 8.98 2.54
C ARG A 260 -6.78 8.52 2.89
N ILE A 261 -5.77 9.17 2.30
CA ILE A 261 -4.36 8.92 2.61
C ILE A 261 -3.84 10.00 3.57
N ARG A 262 -3.09 9.59 4.60
CA ARG A 262 -2.72 10.48 5.72
C ARG A 262 -1.45 11.29 5.44
N ASP A 263 -0.32 10.60 5.33
CA ASP A 263 1.01 11.20 5.27
C ASP A 263 1.52 11.17 3.82
N LEU A 264 2.04 12.31 3.36
CA LEU A 264 2.44 12.57 1.96
C LEU A 264 3.78 13.28 1.93
N PHE A 265 4.57 13.06 0.88
CA PHE A 265 5.86 13.71 0.67
C PHE A 265 5.71 15.16 0.22
N THR A 266 4.84 15.40 -0.76
CA THR A 266 4.63 16.69 -1.42
C THR A 266 3.47 17.48 -0.82
N LYS A 267 2.57 16.82 -0.07
CA LYS A 267 1.27 17.35 0.38
C LYS A 267 0.34 17.81 -0.74
N ASP A 268 0.63 17.43 -1.98
CA ASP A 268 -0.22 17.74 -3.13
C ASP A 268 -1.33 16.68 -3.26
N TYR A 269 -2.53 17.12 -3.66
CA TYR A 269 -3.68 16.24 -3.84
C TYR A 269 -3.43 15.18 -4.93
N GLN A 270 -2.55 15.45 -5.90
CA GLN A 270 -2.20 14.50 -6.95
C GLN A 270 -1.41 13.31 -6.42
N GLU A 271 -0.57 13.51 -5.41
CA GLU A 271 0.11 12.42 -4.69
C GLU A 271 -0.91 11.62 -3.89
N GLU A 272 -1.81 12.31 -3.17
CA GLU A 272 -2.87 11.64 -2.44
C GLU A 272 -3.70 10.77 -3.37
N HIS A 273 -4.13 11.29 -4.52
CA HIS A 273 -4.93 10.56 -5.50
C HIS A 273 -4.22 9.32 -6.05
N PHE A 274 -2.89 9.38 -6.22
CA PHE A 274 -2.11 8.22 -6.66
C PHE A 274 -2.18 7.06 -5.65
N PHE A 275 -1.92 7.34 -4.37
CA PHE A 275 -2.00 6.31 -3.32
C PHE A 275 -3.44 5.93 -2.99
N LEU A 276 -4.38 6.89 -3.03
CA LEU A 276 -5.79 6.66 -2.79
C LEU A 276 -6.42 5.76 -3.86
N THR A 277 -5.98 5.87 -5.12
CA THR A 277 -6.37 4.94 -6.18
C THR A 277 -5.98 3.50 -5.82
N SER A 278 -4.78 3.32 -5.27
CA SER A 278 -4.31 2.01 -4.80
C SER A 278 -5.11 1.50 -3.60
N ALA A 279 -5.41 2.36 -2.62
CA ALA A 279 -6.25 2.01 -1.47
C ALA A 279 -7.68 1.62 -1.89
N ARG A 280 -8.25 2.30 -2.89
CA ARG A 280 -9.57 1.96 -3.46
C ARG A 280 -9.59 0.62 -4.17
N ILE A 281 -8.50 0.23 -4.83
CA ILE A 281 -8.33 -1.12 -5.39
C ILE A 281 -8.36 -2.15 -4.27
N GLU A 282 -7.64 -1.93 -3.16
CA GLU A 282 -7.65 -2.85 -2.01
C GLU A 282 -9.06 -2.98 -1.40
N VAL A 283 -9.77 -1.87 -1.20
CA VAL A 283 -11.17 -1.89 -0.68
C VAL A 283 -12.11 -2.65 -1.62
N ARG A 284 -12.06 -2.38 -2.93
CA ARG A 284 -12.89 -3.11 -3.91
C ARG A 284 -12.51 -4.59 -3.99
N GLY A 285 -11.24 -4.90 -3.71
CA GLY A 285 -10.66 -6.24 -3.69
C GLY A 285 -11.18 -7.16 -2.59
N PHE A 286 -11.88 -6.64 -1.58
CA PHE A 286 -12.45 -7.47 -0.51
C PHE A 286 -13.39 -8.55 -1.06
N GLU A 287 -14.25 -8.17 -2.00
CA GLU A 287 -15.17 -9.11 -2.65
C GLU A 287 -14.39 -10.12 -3.49
N ALA A 288 -13.29 -9.71 -4.12
CA ALA A 288 -12.45 -10.61 -4.90
C ALA A 288 -11.85 -11.73 -4.03
N ILE A 289 -11.30 -11.36 -2.86
CA ILE A 289 -10.74 -12.31 -1.90
C ILE A 289 -11.83 -13.25 -1.38
N GLN A 290 -13.02 -12.74 -1.05
CA GLN A 290 -14.14 -13.58 -0.65
C GLN A 290 -14.48 -14.62 -1.71
N LEU A 291 -14.67 -14.19 -2.96
CA LEU A 291 -15.06 -15.08 -4.06
C LEU A 291 -13.99 -16.14 -4.33
N MET A 292 -12.70 -15.79 -4.23
CA MET A 292 -11.61 -16.77 -4.27
C MET A 292 -11.73 -17.79 -3.14
N GLY A 293 -12.05 -17.33 -1.93
CA GLY A 293 -12.25 -18.17 -0.76
C GLY A 293 -13.43 -19.12 -0.87
N ASP A 294 -14.56 -18.63 -1.32
CA ASP A 294 -15.77 -19.41 -1.54
C ASP A 294 -15.54 -20.48 -2.61
N ALA A 295 -14.86 -20.12 -3.71
CA ALA A 295 -14.48 -21.08 -4.74
C ALA A 295 -13.58 -22.21 -4.17
N ILE A 296 -12.56 -21.85 -3.38
CA ILE A 296 -11.67 -22.83 -2.73
C ILE A 296 -12.44 -23.72 -1.74
N ALA A 297 -13.29 -23.13 -0.90
CA ALA A 297 -14.06 -23.87 0.07
C ALA A 297 -15.03 -24.86 -0.60
N MET A 298 -15.65 -24.45 -1.71
CA MET A 298 -16.52 -25.31 -2.51
C MET A 298 -15.75 -26.51 -3.08
N THR A 299 -14.60 -26.30 -3.72
CA THR A 299 -13.84 -27.40 -4.31
C THR A 299 -13.23 -28.32 -3.26
N ARG A 300 -12.72 -27.76 -2.17
CA ARG A 300 -12.15 -28.53 -1.06
C ARG A 300 -13.21 -29.38 -0.37
N LYS A 301 -14.38 -28.82 -0.05
CA LYS A 301 -15.48 -29.58 0.55
C LYS A 301 -15.91 -30.74 -0.34
N ALA A 302 -16.01 -30.52 -1.65
CA ALA A 302 -16.37 -31.58 -2.59
C ALA A 302 -15.32 -32.70 -2.60
N GLN A 303 -14.03 -32.34 -2.60
CA GLN A 303 -12.93 -33.30 -2.51
C GLN A 303 -12.96 -34.10 -1.20
N ASP A 304 -13.10 -33.43 -0.05
CA ASP A 304 -13.11 -34.07 1.27
C ASP A 304 -14.30 -35.02 1.45
N MET A 305 -15.46 -34.67 0.87
CA MET A 305 -16.67 -35.49 0.92
C MET A 305 -16.76 -36.54 -0.20
N GLY A 306 -15.84 -36.52 -1.18
CA GLY A 306 -15.89 -37.40 -2.36
C GLY A 306 -17.12 -37.18 -3.24
N ILE A 307 -17.66 -35.95 -3.28
CA ILE A 307 -18.84 -35.58 -4.08
C ILE A 307 -18.45 -34.68 -5.26
N ALA A 308 -19.34 -34.56 -6.24
CA ALA A 308 -19.17 -33.60 -7.32
C ALA A 308 -19.25 -32.16 -6.81
N VAL A 309 -18.43 -31.27 -7.38
CA VAL A 309 -18.52 -29.82 -7.13
C VAL A 309 -19.81 -29.30 -7.73
N ASP A 310 -20.46 -28.34 -7.06
CA ASP A 310 -21.56 -27.57 -7.63
C ASP A 310 -21.01 -26.63 -8.71
N GLU A 311 -20.97 -27.13 -9.95
CA GLU A 311 -20.39 -26.41 -11.10
C GLU A 311 -21.16 -25.14 -11.45
N THR A 312 -22.49 -25.10 -11.25
CA THR A 312 -23.29 -23.90 -11.49
C THR A 312 -22.90 -22.80 -10.51
N ARG A 313 -22.83 -23.13 -9.23
CA ARG A 313 -22.42 -22.16 -8.20
C ARG A 313 -20.97 -21.71 -8.40
N LEU A 314 -20.06 -22.62 -8.73
CA LEU A 314 -18.66 -22.27 -9.04
C LEU A 314 -18.56 -21.34 -10.26
N GLN A 315 -19.34 -21.62 -11.31
CA GLN A 315 -19.41 -20.76 -12.50
C GLN A 315 -19.87 -19.35 -12.12
N ASP A 316 -20.95 -19.22 -11.34
CA ASP A 316 -21.48 -17.92 -10.92
C ASP A 316 -20.48 -17.14 -10.04
N THR A 317 -19.78 -17.84 -9.13
CA THR A 317 -18.72 -17.25 -8.31
C THR A 317 -17.58 -16.71 -9.16
N LEU A 318 -17.11 -17.47 -10.15
CA LEU A 318 -16.04 -17.02 -11.07
C LEU A 318 -16.51 -15.90 -11.99
N ALA A 319 -17.75 -15.97 -12.50
CA ALA A 319 -18.30 -14.89 -13.32
C ALA A 319 -18.40 -13.57 -12.54
N ARG A 320 -18.80 -13.64 -11.26
CA ARG A 320 -18.78 -12.48 -10.37
C ARG A 320 -17.36 -11.98 -10.12
N LEU A 321 -16.39 -12.86 -9.91
CA LEU A 321 -14.98 -12.49 -9.72
C LEU A 321 -14.42 -11.72 -10.93
N ALA A 322 -14.76 -12.14 -12.15
CA ALA A 322 -14.38 -11.42 -13.37
C ALA A 322 -14.92 -9.98 -13.39
N VAL A 323 -16.18 -9.78 -12.97
CA VAL A 323 -16.78 -8.44 -12.84
C VAL A 323 -16.05 -7.58 -11.80
N VAL A 324 -15.68 -8.16 -10.65
CA VAL A 324 -14.91 -7.45 -9.62
C VAL A 324 -13.56 -7.00 -10.17
N ILE A 325 -12.83 -7.87 -10.87
CA ILE A 325 -11.53 -7.55 -11.47
C ILE A 325 -11.68 -6.41 -12.49
N ASP A 326 -12.77 -6.37 -13.25
CA ASP A 326 -13.07 -5.26 -14.15
C ASP A 326 -13.32 -3.94 -13.44
N ASP A 327 -13.97 -3.95 -12.28
CA ASP A 327 -14.10 -2.76 -11.46
C ASP A 327 -12.74 -2.28 -10.94
N LEU A 328 -11.84 -3.20 -10.55
CA LEU A 328 -10.47 -2.84 -10.19
C LEU A 328 -9.74 -2.16 -11.35
N ASN A 329 -9.94 -2.65 -12.58
CA ASN A 329 -9.36 -2.06 -13.79
C ASN A 329 -9.88 -0.63 -14.06
N LYS A 330 -11.17 -0.36 -13.82
CA LYS A 330 -11.73 1.00 -13.91
C LYS A 330 -11.11 1.93 -12.88
N ILE A 331 -10.98 1.47 -11.63
CA ILE A 331 -10.34 2.25 -10.56
C ILE A 331 -8.89 2.57 -10.92
N LEU A 332 -8.13 1.58 -11.41
CA LEU A 332 -6.75 1.78 -11.85
C LEU A 332 -6.65 2.87 -12.93
N TRP A 333 -7.53 2.84 -13.93
CA TRP A 333 -7.53 3.83 -15.01
C TRP A 333 -7.83 5.25 -14.53
N ALA A 334 -8.68 5.39 -13.51
CA ALA A 334 -9.08 6.67 -12.90
C ALA A 334 -7.94 7.40 -12.15
N VAL A 335 -6.74 6.80 -12.03
CA VAL A 335 -5.56 7.52 -11.52
C VAL A 335 -5.30 8.81 -12.32
N ARG A 336 -5.64 8.79 -13.61
CA ARG A 336 -5.47 9.92 -14.55
C ARG A 336 -6.34 11.13 -14.23
N ASP A 337 -7.45 10.91 -13.53
CA ASP A 337 -8.46 11.95 -13.32
C ASP A 337 -7.95 13.06 -12.40
N ALA A 338 -7.01 12.73 -11.51
CA ALA A 338 -6.47 13.70 -10.56
C ALA A 338 -4.98 13.47 -10.20
N CYS A 339 -4.23 12.66 -10.94
CA CYS A 339 -2.77 12.59 -10.82
C CYS A 339 -2.13 12.76 -12.20
N GLY A 340 -1.60 13.95 -12.51
CA GLY A 340 -0.96 14.22 -13.79
C GLY A 340 0.37 13.47 -13.97
N TYR A 341 0.63 12.95 -15.17
CA TYR A 341 1.86 12.20 -15.44
C TYR A 341 3.14 13.05 -15.24
N GLN A 342 3.07 14.35 -15.52
CA GLN A 342 4.20 15.28 -15.30
C GLN A 342 4.49 15.44 -13.81
N PHE A 343 3.44 15.69 -13.01
CA PHE A 343 3.56 15.75 -11.56
C PHE A 343 4.12 14.45 -11.00
N PHE A 344 3.55 13.31 -11.39
CA PHE A 344 4.02 12.01 -10.95
C PHE A 344 5.50 11.82 -11.27
N TYR A 345 5.92 12.01 -12.51
CA TYR A 345 7.29 11.68 -12.91
C TYR A 345 8.35 12.65 -12.37
N TRP A 346 8.06 13.94 -12.39
CA TRP A 346 9.06 14.99 -12.11
C TRP A 346 9.04 15.48 -10.66
N VAL A 347 7.88 15.47 -10.01
CA VAL A 347 7.72 16.04 -8.66
C VAL A 347 7.66 14.93 -7.62
N PHE A 348 6.80 13.93 -7.82
CA PHE A 348 6.50 12.94 -6.80
C PHE A 348 7.40 11.70 -6.84
N ARG A 349 7.58 11.05 -7.99
CA ARG A 349 8.41 9.85 -8.17
C ARG A 349 9.84 9.99 -7.62
N PRO A 350 10.50 11.16 -7.67
CA PRO A 350 11.78 11.36 -7.00
C PRO A 350 11.80 11.02 -5.51
N TRP A 351 10.71 11.29 -4.79
CA TRP A 351 10.59 11.01 -3.37
C TRP A 351 10.56 9.53 -3.04
N ILE A 352 10.11 8.67 -3.94
CA ILE A 352 9.90 7.23 -3.68
C ILE A 352 10.93 6.34 -4.40
N ARG A 353 12.09 6.90 -4.74
CA ARG A 353 13.21 6.14 -5.32
C ARG A 353 13.82 5.20 -4.28
N GLY A 354 14.01 3.92 -4.64
CA GLY A 354 14.85 2.99 -3.88
C GLY A 354 16.33 3.13 -4.21
N THR A 355 17.14 2.19 -3.69
CA THR A 355 18.61 2.14 -3.87
C THR A 355 19.06 1.73 -5.28
N ASP A 356 18.15 1.18 -6.08
CA ASP A 356 18.43 0.47 -7.33
C ASP A 356 18.11 1.29 -8.59
N GLN A 357 18.37 2.60 -8.56
CA GLN A 357 18.04 3.53 -9.65
C GLN A 357 18.85 3.33 -10.95
N GLY A 358 19.78 2.38 -10.99
CA GLY A 358 20.59 2.07 -12.18
C GLY A 358 22.06 1.81 -11.85
N TYR A 359 22.86 1.63 -12.90
CA TYR A 359 24.31 1.43 -12.77
C TYR A 359 24.95 2.64 -12.07
N GLY A 360 25.71 2.42 -11.00
CA GLY A 360 26.33 3.48 -10.20
C GLY A 360 25.45 4.13 -9.13
N SER A 361 24.20 3.69 -8.94
CA SER A 361 23.38 4.18 -7.82
C SER A 361 23.97 3.74 -6.49
N PRO A 362 24.07 4.63 -5.49
CA PRO A 362 24.65 4.25 -4.21
C PRO A 362 23.73 3.33 -3.44
N LYS A 363 24.33 2.28 -2.88
CA LYS A 363 23.70 1.50 -1.82
C LYS A 363 23.46 2.36 -0.59
N TRP A 364 22.57 1.92 0.28
CA TRP A 364 22.34 2.56 1.56
C TRP A 364 23.01 1.75 2.66
N PHE A 365 23.84 2.42 3.46
CA PHE A 365 24.52 1.86 4.62
C PHE A 365 23.78 2.28 5.88
N TYR A 366 23.23 1.28 6.58
CA TYR A 366 22.46 1.43 7.80
C TYR A 366 23.41 1.33 8.99
N GLU A 367 23.82 2.48 9.52
CA GLU A 367 24.84 2.56 10.58
C GLU A 367 24.42 1.84 11.86
N GLY A 368 25.34 1.12 12.49
CA GLY A 368 25.16 0.50 13.82
C GLY A 368 24.25 -0.73 13.85
N VAL A 369 23.55 -1.05 12.75
CA VAL A 369 22.80 -2.30 12.62
C VAL A 369 23.74 -3.48 12.75
N ASP A 370 23.41 -4.43 13.62
CA ASP A 370 24.24 -5.60 13.94
C ASP A 370 25.67 -5.23 14.42
N GLY A 371 25.82 -4.06 15.05
CA GLY A 371 27.08 -3.54 15.60
C GLY A 371 27.81 -2.60 14.65
N GLU A 372 28.26 -3.12 13.49
CA GLU A 372 29.09 -2.36 12.55
C GLU A 372 28.28 -1.59 11.50
N GLY A 373 27.03 -2.01 11.23
CA GLY A 373 26.19 -1.51 10.16
C GLY A 373 26.05 -2.47 8.98
N VAL A 374 24.96 -2.33 8.21
CA VAL A 374 24.61 -3.24 7.11
C VAL A 374 24.31 -2.44 5.84
N GLU A 375 24.86 -2.87 4.71
CA GLU A 375 24.46 -2.35 3.40
C GLU A 375 23.21 -3.07 2.90
N PHE A 376 22.19 -2.29 2.54
CA PHE A 376 20.99 -2.79 1.90
C PHE A 376 20.88 -2.26 0.48
N GLN A 377 20.49 -3.14 -0.45
CA GLN A 377 20.09 -2.78 -1.80
C GLN A 377 18.65 -3.24 -2.04
N CYS A 378 17.71 -2.30 -1.89
CA CYS A 378 16.28 -2.54 -1.96
C CYS A 378 15.61 -1.54 -2.92
N SER A 379 14.55 -2.00 -3.57
CA SER A 379 13.74 -1.20 -4.48
C SER A 379 12.72 -0.34 -3.74
N GLY A 380 12.32 0.77 -4.33
CA GLY A 380 11.27 1.63 -3.77
C GLY A 380 9.88 0.96 -3.86
N PRO A 381 8.83 1.64 -3.36
CA PRO A 381 7.47 1.11 -3.43
C PRO A 381 7.02 0.92 -4.88
N SER A 382 6.30 -0.18 -5.13
CA SER A 382 5.71 -0.46 -6.44
C SER A 382 4.43 -1.29 -6.31
N ALA A 383 3.57 -1.23 -7.33
CA ALA A 383 2.37 -2.08 -7.41
C ALA A 383 2.68 -3.59 -7.40
N GLY A 384 3.93 -3.98 -7.73
CA GLY A 384 4.38 -5.37 -7.60
C GLY A 384 4.42 -5.88 -6.16
N GLN A 385 4.31 -5.00 -5.17
CA GLN A 385 4.27 -5.31 -3.73
C GLN A 385 2.83 -5.42 -3.20
N ALA A 386 1.80 -5.28 -4.03
CA ALA A 386 0.40 -5.46 -3.62
C ALA A 386 0.05 -6.95 -3.54
N ALA A 387 -0.24 -7.47 -2.35
CA ALA A 387 -0.55 -8.89 -2.14
C ALA A 387 -1.79 -9.36 -2.91
N LEU A 388 -2.78 -8.47 -3.12
CA LEU A 388 -3.97 -8.76 -3.92
C LEU A 388 -3.64 -9.22 -5.35
N MET A 389 -2.66 -8.58 -6.00
CA MET A 389 -2.25 -8.95 -7.35
C MET A 389 -1.60 -10.34 -7.39
N HIS A 390 -0.84 -10.69 -6.35
CA HIS A 390 -0.25 -12.02 -6.20
C HIS A 390 -1.34 -13.06 -5.93
N ALA A 391 -2.36 -12.71 -5.13
CA ALA A 391 -3.45 -13.62 -4.81
C ALA A 391 -4.22 -14.03 -6.07
N PHE A 392 -4.48 -13.11 -7.00
CA PHE A 392 -5.09 -13.44 -8.29
C PHE A 392 -4.26 -14.43 -9.10
N ASP A 393 -2.95 -14.18 -9.22
CA ASP A 393 -2.05 -15.06 -9.98
C ASP A 393 -2.01 -16.46 -9.38
N VAL A 394 -1.84 -16.53 -8.06
CA VAL A 394 -1.78 -17.80 -7.33
C VAL A 394 -3.12 -18.54 -7.43
N PHE A 395 -4.25 -17.89 -7.15
CA PHE A 395 -5.57 -18.51 -7.20
C PHE A 395 -5.90 -19.05 -8.60
N LEU A 396 -5.65 -18.26 -9.65
CA LEU A 396 -5.91 -18.66 -11.03
C LEU A 396 -4.85 -19.60 -11.59
N GLY A 397 -3.76 -19.88 -10.87
CA GLY A 397 -2.67 -20.74 -11.36
C GLY A 397 -1.87 -20.11 -12.50
N ILE A 398 -1.71 -18.79 -12.50
CA ILE A 398 -0.90 -18.05 -13.47
C ILE A 398 0.56 -18.13 -13.03
N GLY A 399 1.39 -18.82 -13.82
CA GLY A 399 2.82 -18.96 -13.56
C GLY A 399 3.66 -17.87 -14.23
N HIS A 400 4.77 -17.47 -13.59
CA HIS A 400 5.73 -16.50 -14.13
C HIS A 400 7.16 -17.07 -14.17
N PRO A 401 7.41 -18.12 -14.98
CA PRO A 401 8.62 -18.94 -14.94
C PRO A 401 9.92 -18.23 -15.37
N GLN A 402 9.86 -16.93 -15.67
CA GLN A 402 11.02 -16.18 -16.14
C GLN A 402 12.01 -15.97 -14.98
N LYS A 403 13.00 -16.87 -14.91
CA LYS A 403 14.24 -16.64 -14.15
C LYS A 403 14.96 -15.45 -14.78
N ASP A 404 15.28 -14.46 -13.97
CA ASP A 404 16.09 -13.32 -14.41
C ASP A 404 17.49 -13.46 -13.82
N ASP A 405 18.34 -14.22 -14.51
CA ASP A 405 19.73 -14.46 -14.10
C ASP A 405 20.59 -13.19 -14.14
N ARG A 406 20.10 -12.11 -14.78
CA ARG A 406 20.84 -10.86 -14.98
C ARG A 406 20.67 -9.86 -13.84
N TYR A 407 19.76 -10.12 -12.88
CA TYR A 407 19.47 -9.18 -11.80
C TYR A 407 19.02 -9.93 -10.53
N SER A 408 19.93 -10.09 -9.57
CA SER A 408 19.55 -10.24 -8.16
C SER A 408 19.66 -8.86 -7.52
N PRO A 409 18.55 -8.30 -7.01
CA PRO A 409 18.47 -8.26 -5.56
C PRO A 409 17.01 -8.36 -5.07
N THR A 410 16.64 -9.47 -4.42
CA THR A 410 15.90 -9.31 -3.15
C THR A 410 16.63 -8.27 -2.31
N CYS A 411 15.94 -7.44 -1.51
CA CYS A 411 16.55 -6.50 -0.56
C CYS A 411 17.78 -7.17 0.11
N THR A 412 18.99 -6.87 -0.38
CA THR A 412 20.18 -7.66 -0.02
C THR A 412 20.56 -7.30 1.41
N GLY A 413 20.94 -8.28 2.22
CA GLY A 413 21.31 -8.04 3.62
C GLY A 413 20.24 -8.37 4.66
N MET A 414 19.01 -8.74 4.26
CA MET A 414 18.07 -9.43 5.16
C MET A 414 18.60 -10.84 5.48
N ARG A 415 19.57 -10.95 6.39
CA ARG A 415 19.82 -12.22 7.08
C ARG A 415 18.77 -12.33 8.18
N VAL A 416 18.03 -13.43 8.19
CA VAL A 416 17.25 -13.83 9.37
C VAL A 416 18.26 -13.97 10.50
N HIS A 417 18.14 -13.14 11.54
CA HIS A 417 19.02 -13.25 12.71
C HIS A 417 18.86 -14.67 13.30
N PRO A 418 19.92 -15.40 13.67
CA PRO A 418 19.80 -16.78 14.15
C PRO A 418 18.89 -16.97 15.38
N SER A 419 18.65 -15.91 16.14
CA SER A 419 17.70 -15.93 17.29
C SER A 419 16.25 -15.63 16.90
N TYR A 420 15.99 -15.26 15.64
CA TYR A 420 14.66 -15.09 15.09
C TYR A 420 14.29 -16.38 14.39
N ASP A 421 13.47 -17.20 15.05
CA ASP A 421 12.86 -18.39 14.48
C ASP A 421 11.54 -17.99 13.80
N PRO A 422 11.49 -17.81 12.47
CA PRO A 422 10.25 -17.56 11.75
C PRO A 422 9.29 -18.77 11.82
N HIS A 423 9.75 -19.90 12.36
CA HIS A 423 9.01 -21.12 12.59
C HIS A 423 8.85 -21.40 14.09
N GLY A 424 8.57 -20.38 14.91
CA GLY A 424 8.09 -20.60 16.27
C GLY A 424 7.03 -21.70 16.26
N ALA A 425 7.36 -22.84 16.90
CA ALA A 425 6.69 -24.15 16.84
C ALA A 425 5.43 -24.18 15.94
N GLN A 426 5.53 -24.80 14.76
CA GLN A 426 4.39 -25.07 13.85
C GLN A 426 3.12 -25.41 14.65
N LYS A 427 2.29 -24.41 14.95
CA LYS A 427 0.95 -24.63 15.44
C LYS A 427 0.15 -24.92 14.19
N THR A 428 -0.20 -26.18 14.01
CA THR A 428 -1.06 -26.62 12.93
C THR A 428 -2.37 -25.85 12.99
N CYS A 429 -2.64 -25.04 11.97
CA CYS A 429 -3.96 -24.46 11.75
C CYS A 429 -4.97 -25.63 11.63
N PRO A 430 -6.16 -25.58 12.24
CA PRO A 430 -7.14 -26.68 12.20
C PRO A 430 -7.54 -27.13 10.78
N ALA A 431 -7.25 -26.31 9.75
CA ALA A 431 -7.46 -26.62 8.35
C ALA A 431 -6.30 -27.41 7.68
N SER A 432 -5.29 -27.90 8.41
CA SER A 432 -4.07 -28.49 7.82
C SER A 432 -3.97 -30.03 7.86
N SER A 433 -5.07 -30.76 7.87
CA SER A 433 -5.00 -32.22 7.71
C SER A 433 -4.87 -32.60 6.22
N THR A 434 -3.67 -33.06 5.84
CA THR A 434 -3.29 -34.02 4.77
C THR A 434 -2.35 -33.56 3.65
N LEU A 435 -1.51 -34.53 3.25
CA LEU A 435 -0.33 -34.50 2.37
C LEU A 435 -0.65 -34.19 0.90
N PRO A 436 0.31 -33.60 0.14
CA PRO A 436 0.13 -33.33 -1.28
C PRO A 436 0.24 -34.59 -2.15
N PRO A 437 -0.53 -34.72 -3.25
CA PRO A 437 -0.31 -35.76 -4.25
C PRO A 437 0.85 -35.38 -5.19
N HIS A 438 1.55 -36.39 -5.70
CA HIS A 438 2.64 -36.27 -6.67
C HIS A 438 2.15 -35.61 -7.99
N ILE A 439 2.80 -34.51 -8.38
CA ILE A 439 2.59 -33.85 -9.68
C ILE A 439 3.57 -34.43 -10.69
N THR A 440 3.03 -35.06 -11.73
CA THR A 440 3.78 -35.52 -12.91
C THR A 440 3.97 -34.34 -13.88
N THR A 441 5.21 -34.06 -14.25
CA THR A 441 5.63 -32.99 -15.16
C THR A 441 5.14 -33.21 -16.60
N CYS A 442 4.57 -32.18 -17.23
CA CYS A 442 4.31 -32.14 -18.68
C CYS A 442 5.41 -31.36 -19.43
N PRO A 443 5.71 -31.72 -20.70
CA PRO A 443 6.90 -31.25 -21.40
C PRO A 443 6.73 -29.87 -22.04
N VAL A 444 7.84 -29.13 -22.07
CA VAL A 444 8.00 -27.82 -22.71
C VAL A 444 8.21 -28.00 -24.21
N THR A 445 7.40 -27.36 -25.04
CA THR A 445 7.70 -27.17 -26.48
C THR A 445 7.27 -25.80 -26.97
N GLY A 446 8.17 -25.12 -27.68
CA GLY A 446 7.84 -24.08 -28.66
C GLY A 446 8.58 -22.75 -28.50
N ASN A 447 9.78 -22.64 -29.09
CA ASN A 447 10.44 -21.36 -29.35
C ASN A 447 9.67 -20.60 -30.45
N SER A 448 9.25 -19.36 -30.17
CA SER A 448 8.87 -18.40 -31.22
C SER A 448 9.66 -17.11 -31.04
N SER A 449 10.47 -16.79 -32.03
CA SER A 449 11.17 -15.51 -32.18
C SER A 449 10.18 -14.42 -32.59
N THR A 450 10.06 -13.35 -31.81
CA THR A 450 9.30 -12.13 -32.19
C THR A 450 10.24 -10.94 -32.32
N SER A 451 10.23 -10.31 -33.51
CA SER A 451 11.02 -9.15 -33.88
C SER A 451 10.59 -7.87 -33.15
N SER A 452 11.53 -6.94 -32.99
CA SER A 452 11.41 -5.71 -32.18
C SER A 452 10.61 -4.58 -32.82
N THR A 453 10.02 -4.78 -34.00
CA THR A 453 9.41 -3.71 -34.83
C THR A 453 7.92 -3.48 -34.57
N ASP A 454 7.21 -4.46 -33.99
CA ASP A 454 5.76 -4.43 -33.78
C ASP A 454 5.31 -3.39 -32.72
N MET A 455 6.27 -2.90 -31.92
CA MET A 455 6.03 -2.00 -30.80
C MET A 455 5.80 -0.54 -31.17
N SER A 456 6.40 -0.06 -32.27
CA SER A 456 6.27 1.36 -32.60
C SER A 456 4.92 1.67 -33.22
N GLU A 457 4.33 0.74 -33.97
CA GLU A 457 3.05 0.98 -34.66
C GLU A 457 1.85 0.93 -33.72
N GLU A 458 1.77 -0.06 -32.83
CA GLU A 458 0.71 -0.13 -31.81
C GLU A 458 0.72 1.15 -30.95
N LEU A 459 1.88 1.51 -30.37
CA LEU A 459 2.01 2.72 -29.55
C LEU A 459 1.70 4.01 -30.33
N ARG A 460 2.11 4.10 -31.60
CA ARG A 460 1.95 5.31 -32.41
C ARG A 460 0.50 5.49 -32.86
N SER A 461 -0.24 4.41 -33.13
CA SER A 461 -1.68 4.49 -33.42
C SER A 461 -2.45 5.04 -32.22
N PHE A 462 -2.07 4.66 -30.99
CA PHE A 462 -2.73 5.13 -29.77
C PHE A 462 -2.43 6.58 -29.42
N LEU A 463 -1.21 7.07 -29.68
CA LEU A 463 -0.84 8.47 -29.42
C LEU A 463 -1.56 9.47 -30.34
N LEU A 464 -2.09 9.01 -31.47
CA LEU A 464 -2.84 9.86 -32.41
C LEU A 464 -4.31 10.07 -31.98
N ASP A 465 -4.83 9.27 -31.04
CA ASP A 465 -6.22 9.33 -30.58
C ASP A 465 -6.43 10.31 -29.39
N GLU A 466 -5.35 10.93 -28.89
CA GLU A 466 -5.36 11.84 -27.73
C GLU A 466 -5.95 13.23 -28.02
N ALA A 467 -6.14 13.60 -29.30
CA ALA A 467 -6.68 14.92 -29.68
C ALA A 467 -8.19 15.09 -29.39
N ALA A 468 -8.89 14.02 -28.96
CA ALA A 468 -10.34 14.03 -28.78
C ALA A 468 -10.84 14.35 -27.36
N TYR A 469 -9.96 14.46 -26.35
CA TYR A 469 -10.40 14.46 -24.93
C TYR A 469 -9.98 15.69 -24.12
N LEU A 470 -9.96 16.86 -24.74
CA LEU A 470 -9.92 18.15 -24.05
C LEU A 470 -11.35 18.70 -23.93
N THR A 471 -12.14 18.24 -22.96
CA THR A 471 -13.18 19.00 -22.21
C THR A 471 -14.06 18.08 -21.35
N PRO A 472 -14.30 18.40 -20.06
CA PRO A 472 -15.27 17.69 -19.23
C PRO A 472 -16.72 18.21 -19.46
N PRO A 473 -17.75 17.35 -19.51
CA PRO A 473 -19.14 17.80 -19.52
C PRO A 473 -19.70 18.02 -18.10
N PRO A 474 -20.73 18.89 -17.93
CA PRO A 474 -21.22 19.33 -16.64
C PRO A 474 -22.30 18.40 -16.03
N GLU A 475 -22.30 18.41 -14.69
CA GLU A 475 -23.33 18.15 -13.67
C GLU A 475 -24.35 17.00 -13.77
N LYS A 476 -24.51 16.40 -12.58
CA LYS A 476 -25.31 15.25 -12.15
C LYS A 476 -26.81 15.39 -12.40
N THR A 477 -27.46 14.28 -12.71
CA THR A 477 -28.92 14.10 -12.55
C THR A 477 -29.16 12.93 -11.59
N GLU A 478 -29.85 13.20 -10.48
CA GLU A 478 -30.27 12.22 -9.48
C GLU A 478 -31.38 11.32 -10.02
N LEU A 479 -31.30 10.02 -9.74
CA LEU A 479 -32.39 9.07 -9.94
C LEU A 479 -32.67 8.33 -8.62
N THR A 480 -33.82 8.66 -8.05
CA THR A 480 -34.38 8.10 -6.81
C THR A 480 -35.04 6.75 -7.10
N ILE A 481 -34.60 5.68 -6.44
CA ILE A 481 -35.26 4.36 -6.48
C ILE A 481 -35.86 4.07 -5.10
N THR A 482 -37.16 3.81 -5.08
CA THR A 482 -37.97 3.49 -3.90
C THR A 482 -38.09 1.97 -3.73
N PHE A 483 -37.96 1.46 -2.50
CA PHE A 483 -38.24 0.05 -2.15
C PHE A 483 -39.39 -0.05 -1.13
N PRO A 484 -40.25 -1.09 -1.19
CA PRO A 484 -41.36 -1.31 -0.25
C PRO A 484 -40.92 -2.06 1.03
N PRO A 485 -41.71 -1.98 2.13
CA PRO A 485 -41.30 -2.43 3.47
C PRO A 485 -41.48 -3.94 3.73
N PRO A 486 -40.82 -4.50 4.77
CA PRO A 486 -40.81 -5.93 5.07
C PRO A 486 -42.03 -6.38 5.89
N LYS A 487 -42.51 -7.60 5.63
CA LYS A 487 -43.49 -8.32 6.46
C LYS A 487 -42.80 -9.18 7.52
N LEU A 488 -43.45 -9.25 8.67
CA LEU A 488 -42.99 -9.82 9.95
C LEU A 488 -43.64 -11.20 10.22
N MET A 489 -43.01 -11.93 11.14
CA MET A 489 -43.46 -13.13 11.91
C MET A 489 -43.17 -14.48 11.23
N ILE A 490 -42.70 -15.54 11.91
CA ILE A 490 -43.15 -16.12 13.20
C ILE A 490 -42.00 -16.86 13.92
N SER A 491 -42.08 -16.87 15.26
CA SER A 491 -41.24 -17.52 16.27
C SER A 491 -41.61 -18.98 16.51
N LEU A 492 -40.65 -19.85 16.89
CA LEU A 492 -40.90 -20.99 17.80
C LEU A 492 -39.63 -21.57 18.43
N GLU A 493 -39.48 -21.28 19.72
CA GLU A 493 -39.05 -22.08 20.88
C GLU A 493 -37.75 -22.93 20.93
N ARG A 494 -37.05 -22.72 22.06
CA ARG A 494 -35.97 -23.51 22.68
C ARG A 494 -36.50 -24.81 23.31
N PRO A 495 -35.60 -25.76 23.63
CA PRO A 495 -35.27 -25.94 25.05
C PRO A 495 -33.78 -26.02 25.38
N VAL A 496 -33.54 -25.86 26.67
CA VAL A 496 -32.29 -25.72 27.43
C VAL A 496 -31.66 -27.09 27.75
N ALA A 497 -30.32 -27.20 27.68
CA ALA A 497 -29.53 -28.02 28.60
C ALA A 497 -28.07 -27.56 28.66
N LEU A 498 -27.65 -27.13 29.85
CA LEU A 498 -26.27 -26.85 30.27
C LEU A 498 -25.49 -28.16 30.43
N LEU A 499 -24.22 -28.22 30.00
CA LEU A 499 -23.14 -28.95 30.69
C LEU A 499 -21.76 -28.37 30.33
N THR A 500 -20.94 -28.17 31.36
CA THR A 500 -19.57 -27.65 31.41
C THR A 500 -18.50 -28.68 30.97
N PRO A 501 -17.25 -28.26 30.71
CA PRO A 501 -16.25 -29.05 29.98
C PRO A 501 -15.37 -29.90 30.92
N PRO A 502 -14.79 -31.02 30.44
CA PRO A 502 -13.66 -31.66 31.11
C PRO A 502 -12.31 -31.34 30.45
N SER A 503 -11.46 -30.68 31.23
CA SER A 503 -10.07 -31.02 31.54
C SER A 503 -9.16 -31.67 30.48
N SER A 504 -8.06 -30.94 30.22
CA SER A 504 -6.76 -31.39 29.71
C SER A 504 -6.12 -32.48 30.58
N PRO A 505 -5.28 -33.37 30.01
CA PRO A 505 -4.16 -33.94 30.74
C PRO A 505 -2.80 -33.67 30.04
N HIS A 506 -1.85 -33.31 30.89
CA HIS A 506 -0.42 -33.19 30.66
C HIS A 506 0.23 -34.43 30.01
N GLY A 507 1.33 -34.20 29.29
CA GLY A 507 2.29 -35.25 28.92
C GLY A 507 3.43 -34.75 28.03
N SER A 508 4.43 -34.09 28.61
CA SER A 508 5.75 -33.92 27.99
C SER A 508 6.62 -35.16 28.22
N PRO A 509 7.44 -35.54 27.22
CA PRO A 509 8.83 -35.97 27.46
C PRO A 509 9.76 -35.09 26.55
N VAL A 510 10.77 -34.36 27.01
CA VAL A 510 11.99 -34.64 27.79
C VAL A 510 12.93 -35.67 27.13
N LEU A 511 14.07 -35.13 26.65
CA LEU A 511 15.35 -35.73 26.22
C LEU A 511 15.41 -36.28 24.77
N ALA A 512 16.47 -36.07 23.98
CA ALA A 512 17.87 -35.92 24.33
C ALA A 512 18.64 -35.01 23.35
N ALA A 513 19.64 -34.31 23.90
CA ALA A 513 20.64 -33.55 23.17
C ALA A 513 21.70 -34.48 22.55
N THR A 514 22.02 -34.26 21.27
CA THR A 514 23.26 -34.72 20.66
C THR A 514 23.84 -33.57 19.84
N SER A 515 24.92 -32.98 20.34
CA SER A 515 25.79 -32.07 19.59
C SER A 515 26.49 -32.81 18.46
N PRO A 516 26.75 -32.16 17.31
CA PRO A 516 27.98 -32.46 16.56
C PRO A 516 28.83 -31.21 16.33
N SER A 517 30.07 -31.35 16.78
CA SER A 517 31.34 -30.90 16.19
C SER A 517 31.36 -29.83 15.09
N ARG A 518 32.15 -28.79 15.38
CA ARG A 518 32.86 -27.92 14.42
C ARG A 518 33.32 -28.66 13.15
N GLY A 519 33.10 -28.06 11.98
CA GLY A 519 34.17 -28.00 10.98
C GLY A 519 33.90 -28.47 9.55
N GLU A 520 32.68 -28.85 9.15
CA GLU A 520 32.42 -29.16 7.73
C GLU A 520 31.15 -28.45 7.24
N VAL A 521 31.33 -27.59 6.24
CA VAL A 521 30.24 -26.95 5.49
C VAL A 521 29.58 -28.03 4.64
N PRO A 522 28.30 -28.40 4.88
CA PRO A 522 27.62 -29.35 4.02
C PRO A 522 27.47 -28.73 2.64
N LYS A 523 28.03 -29.38 1.61
CA LYS A 523 27.75 -29.03 0.22
C LYS A 523 26.24 -29.15 0.00
N LEU A 524 25.56 -28.03 -0.20
CA LEU A 524 24.15 -28.02 -0.61
C LEU A 524 24.01 -28.90 -1.85
N GLN A 525 23.22 -29.95 -1.74
CA GLN A 525 22.67 -30.61 -2.92
C GLN A 525 21.86 -29.57 -3.72
N PRO A 526 21.78 -29.69 -5.06
CA PRO A 526 20.99 -28.76 -5.87
C PRO A 526 19.54 -28.79 -5.36
N GLN A 527 19.14 -27.76 -4.63
CA GLN A 527 17.75 -27.59 -4.21
C GLN A 527 16.89 -27.43 -5.46
N ALA A 528 15.67 -27.97 -5.39
CA ALA A 528 14.64 -27.81 -6.41
C ALA A 528 14.60 -26.39 -6.97
N ASP A 529 14.37 -26.28 -8.28
CA ASP A 529 14.43 -25.07 -9.08
C ASP A 529 13.78 -23.86 -8.37
N LEU A 530 14.59 -23.02 -7.71
CA LEU A 530 14.12 -21.85 -6.96
C LEU A 530 13.50 -20.84 -7.95
N ASP A 531 12.23 -20.50 -7.75
CA ASP A 531 11.56 -19.44 -8.53
C ASP A 531 12.15 -18.08 -8.14
N THR A 532 12.97 -17.52 -9.03
CA THR A 532 13.64 -16.22 -8.85
C THR A 532 12.92 -15.07 -9.56
N SER A 533 11.66 -15.29 -9.99
CA SER A 533 10.89 -14.29 -10.71
C SER A 533 10.70 -12.99 -9.92
N PHE A 534 10.49 -11.87 -10.63
CA PHE A 534 10.29 -10.56 -10.01
C PHE A 534 9.19 -10.56 -8.92
N ILE A 535 8.06 -11.22 -9.18
CA ILE A 535 6.94 -11.28 -8.25
C ILE A 535 7.32 -12.01 -6.96
N VAL A 536 8.11 -13.08 -7.03
CA VAL A 536 8.62 -13.77 -5.83
C VAL A 536 9.57 -12.87 -5.06
N ARG A 537 10.42 -12.09 -5.73
CA ARG A 537 11.30 -11.11 -5.05
C ARG A 537 10.51 -10.01 -4.35
N MET A 538 9.40 -9.56 -4.94
CA MET A 538 8.53 -8.55 -4.33
C MET A 538 7.86 -9.03 -3.05
N ARG A 539 7.72 -10.34 -2.81
CA ARG A 539 7.16 -10.86 -1.56
C ARG A 539 7.92 -10.39 -0.32
N LYS A 540 9.24 -10.15 -0.40
CA LYS A 540 10.02 -9.60 0.73
C LYS A 540 9.68 -8.15 1.12
N TYR A 541 8.92 -7.46 0.28
CA TYR A 541 8.39 -6.12 0.55
C TYR A 541 6.92 -6.17 1.00
N ILE A 542 6.33 -7.36 1.07
CA ILE A 542 4.96 -7.60 1.54
C ILE A 542 5.06 -7.96 3.03
N PRO A 543 4.15 -7.49 3.90
CA PRO A 543 4.11 -7.90 5.31
C PRO A 543 4.15 -9.42 5.47
N GLY A 544 4.92 -9.94 6.44
CA GLY A 544 5.18 -11.38 6.57
C GLY A 544 3.92 -12.25 6.68
N ASN A 545 2.92 -11.77 7.41
CA ASN A 545 1.61 -12.40 7.53
C ASN A 545 0.92 -12.58 6.16
N HIS A 546 0.95 -11.56 5.29
CA HIS A 546 0.42 -11.63 3.93
C HIS A 546 1.28 -12.53 3.02
N GLN A 547 2.60 -12.61 3.24
CA GLN A 547 3.44 -13.59 2.55
C GLN A 547 3.00 -15.03 2.90
N GLN A 548 2.73 -15.31 4.19
CA GLN A 548 2.23 -16.62 4.62
C GLN A 548 0.88 -16.96 4.00
N PHE A 549 -0.02 -15.98 3.88
CA PHE A 549 -1.27 -16.15 3.13
C PHE A 549 -1.02 -16.61 1.68
N LEU A 550 -0.14 -15.92 0.95
CA LEU A 550 0.15 -16.26 -0.45
C LEU A 550 0.77 -17.66 -0.58
N LEU A 551 1.62 -18.06 0.38
CA LEU A 551 2.16 -19.42 0.43
C LEU A 551 1.08 -20.47 0.70
N HIS A 552 0.14 -20.16 1.59
CA HIS A 552 -1.01 -21.03 1.86
C HIS A 552 -1.92 -21.17 0.64
N LEU A 553 -2.28 -20.04 0.01
CA LEU A 553 -3.14 -19.98 -1.17
C LEU A 553 -2.58 -20.80 -2.34
N ASN A 554 -1.26 -20.89 -2.48
CA ASN A 554 -0.61 -21.65 -3.55
C ASN A 554 -0.95 -23.15 -3.57
N ARG A 555 -1.32 -23.71 -2.41
CA ARG A 555 -1.75 -25.11 -2.28
C ARG A 555 -3.20 -25.34 -2.73
N SER A 556 -3.95 -24.26 -2.96
CA SER A 556 -5.40 -24.28 -3.18
C SER A 556 -5.79 -23.55 -4.47
N ASN A 557 -4.91 -23.49 -5.47
CA ASN A 557 -5.24 -22.85 -6.73
C ASN A 557 -6.36 -23.61 -7.46
N ILE A 558 -7.27 -22.87 -8.11
CA ILE A 558 -8.52 -23.43 -8.64
C ILE A 558 -8.35 -24.15 -9.98
N ARG A 559 -7.25 -23.87 -10.68
CA ARG A 559 -7.02 -24.28 -12.06
C ARG A 559 -7.11 -25.80 -12.30
N PRO A 560 -6.53 -26.69 -11.46
CA PRO A 560 -6.67 -28.13 -11.60
C PRO A 560 -8.13 -28.60 -11.58
N HIS A 561 -8.97 -28.00 -10.73
CA HIS A 561 -10.40 -28.34 -10.69
C HIS A 561 -11.12 -27.87 -11.96
N VAL A 562 -10.85 -26.65 -12.43
CA VAL A 562 -11.44 -26.11 -13.67
C VAL A 562 -11.10 -26.98 -14.89
N ALA A 563 -9.90 -27.58 -14.93
CA ALA A 563 -9.51 -28.49 -16.00
C ALA A 563 -10.46 -29.71 -16.10
N LEU A 564 -10.98 -30.19 -14.98
CA LEU A 564 -11.92 -31.32 -14.92
C LEU A 564 -13.34 -30.94 -15.37
N CYS A 565 -13.73 -29.67 -15.24
CA CYS A 565 -15.06 -29.15 -15.61
C CYS A 565 -15.20 -28.95 -17.14
N SER A 566 -15.14 -30.03 -17.93
CA SER A 566 -15.21 -29.93 -19.41
C SER A 566 -16.54 -29.51 -19.98
N ASN A 567 -17.60 -29.92 -19.31
CA ASN A 567 -18.94 -29.92 -19.88
C ASN A 567 -19.82 -28.80 -19.33
N SER A 568 -19.24 -27.83 -18.61
CA SER A 568 -19.93 -26.70 -18.00
C SER A 568 -19.30 -25.36 -18.34
N GLY A 569 -20.02 -24.28 -18.05
CA GLY A 569 -19.52 -22.91 -18.25
C GLY A 569 -18.44 -22.48 -17.28
N VAL A 570 -18.00 -23.34 -16.34
CA VAL A 570 -16.92 -23.06 -15.38
C VAL A 570 -15.62 -22.66 -16.08
N ARG A 571 -15.22 -23.36 -17.15
CA ARG A 571 -14.02 -23.00 -17.93
C ARG A 571 -14.14 -21.62 -18.57
N ARG A 572 -15.33 -21.26 -19.07
CA ARG A 572 -15.59 -19.95 -19.65
C ARG A 572 -15.49 -18.86 -18.59
N ALA A 573 -16.16 -19.03 -17.45
CA ALA A 573 -16.10 -18.07 -16.34
C ALA A 573 -14.67 -17.92 -15.75
N TYR A 574 -13.91 -19.01 -15.68
CA TYR A 574 -12.49 -18.97 -15.34
C TYR A 574 -11.67 -18.17 -16.38
N ASN A 575 -11.88 -18.44 -17.68
CA ASN A 575 -11.21 -17.68 -18.74
C ASN A 575 -11.58 -16.19 -18.70
N ASP A 576 -12.83 -15.85 -18.36
CA ASP A 576 -13.27 -14.46 -18.17
C ASP A 576 -12.48 -13.78 -17.02
N CYS A 577 -12.22 -14.48 -15.91
CA CYS A 577 -11.35 -13.98 -14.84
C CYS A 577 -9.92 -13.73 -15.35
N VAL A 578 -9.32 -14.70 -16.04
CA VAL A 578 -7.98 -14.58 -16.61
C VAL A 578 -7.91 -13.42 -17.61
N TRP A 579 -8.96 -13.23 -18.40
CA TRP A 579 -9.06 -12.16 -19.39
C TRP A 579 -9.22 -10.78 -18.73
N ALA A 580 -9.99 -10.70 -17.64
CA ALA A 580 -10.08 -9.49 -16.82
C ALA A 580 -8.72 -9.10 -16.20
N ILE A 581 -7.94 -10.07 -15.69
CA ILE A 581 -6.55 -9.80 -15.21
C ILE A 581 -5.64 -9.36 -16.35
N LYS A 582 -5.76 -9.97 -17.54
CA LYS A 582 -5.01 -9.56 -18.73
C LYS A 582 -5.32 -8.10 -19.08
N ARG A 583 -6.59 -7.70 -19.09
CA ARG A 583 -7.00 -6.29 -19.31
C ARG A 583 -6.46 -5.35 -18.24
N PHE A 584 -6.52 -5.73 -16.96
CA PHE A 584 -5.92 -4.96 -15.89
C PHE A 584 -4.42 -4.71 -16.16
N ARG A 585 -3.69 -5.74 -16.59
CA ARG A 585 -2.27 -5.64 -16.96
C ARG A 585 -2.05 -4.76 -18.20
N ASP A 586 -2.92 -4.81 -19.22
CA ASP A 586 -2.85 -3.89 -20.36
C ASP A 586 -2.99 -2.44 -19.92
N THR A 587 -4.00 -2.14 -19.11
CA THR A 587 -4.26 -0.80 -18.56
C THR A 587 -3.07 -0.32 -17.76
N HIS A 588 -2.48 -1.19 -16.92
CA HIS A 588 -1.26 -0.86 -16.17
C HIS A 588 -0.07 -0.56 -17.11
N ILE A 589 0.13 -1.33 -18.18
CA ILE A 589 1.16 -1.05 -19.20
C ILE A 589 0.93 0.33 -19.85
N LYS A 590 -0.32 0.68 -20.16
CA LYS A 590 -0.68 2.01 -20.69
C LYS A 590 -0.31 3.13 -19.71
N ILE A 591 -0.69 2.99 -18.44
CA ILE A 591 -0.35 3.95 -17.40
C ILE A 591 1.17 4.09 -17.27
N VAL A 592 1.91 2.98 -17.15
CA VAL A 592 3.38 3.02 -17.06
C VAL A 592 4.03 3.68 -18.28
N THR A 593 3.46 3.46 -19.47
CA THR A 593 3.93 4.10 -20.70
C THR A 593 3.79 5.62 -20.62
N LEU A 594 2.63 6.11 -20.20
CA LEU A 594 2.34 7.54 -20.05
C LEU A 594 3.10 8.19 -18.89
N TYR A 595 3.19 7.51 -17.74
CA TYR A 595 3.70 8.08 -16.48
C TYR A 595 5.20 7.90 -16.28
N VAL A 596 5.85 6.97 -16.99
CA VAL A 596 7.28 6.68 -16.79
C VAL A 596 8.04 6.69 -18.09
N ILE A 597 7.61 5.91 -19.08
CA ILE A 597 8.40 5.68 -20.30
C ILE A 597 8.46 6.94 -21.16
N HIS A 598 7.31 7.58 -21.41
CA HIS A 598 7.26 8.78 -22.23
C HIS A 598 8.04 9.94 -21.60
N PRO A 599 7.82 10.32 -20.32
CA PRO A 599 8.60 11.39 -19.67
C PRO A 599 10.12 11.09 -19.62
N ALA A 600 10.51 9.84 -19.39
CA ALA A 600 11.92 9.45 -19.40
C ALA A 600 12.60 9.70 -20.74
N ARG A 601 11.91 9.37 -21.85
CA ARG A 601 12.43 9.58 -23.21
C ARG A 601 12.47 11.06 -23.59
N SER A 602 11.48 11.84 -23.16
CA SER A 602 11.47 13.29 -23.37
C SER A 602 12.65 13.99 -22.68
N LYS A 603 13.16 13.48 -21.54
CA LYS A 603 14.39 13.99 -20.89
C LYS A 603 15.65 13.72 -21.72
N VAL A 604 15.74 12.55 -22.35
CA VAL A 604 16.92 12.12 -23.14
C VAL A 604 17.05 12.96 -24.41
N LEU A 605 15.93 13.20 -25.11
CA LEU A 605 15.90 14.02 -26.33
C LEU A 605 16.32 15.49 -26.09
N VAL A 606 16.19 16.00 -24.87
CA VAL A 606 16.58 17.37 -24.50
C VAL A 606 18.03 17.47 -24.04
N LYS A 607 18.63 16.38 -23.51
CA LYS A 607 20.00 16.42 -22.97
C LYS A 607 21.06 15.87 -23.93
N ASP A 608 20.80 14.81 -24.72
CA ASP A 608 21.80 14.23 -25.63
C ASP A 608 21.14 13.47 -26.80
N ALA A 609 21.32 13.97 -28.02
CA ALA A 609 20.82 13.32 -29.25
C ALA A 609 21.57 12.02 -29.61
N GLU A 610 22.68 11.70 -28.92
CA GLU A 610 23.51 10.51 -29.18
C GLU A 610 23.37 9.40 -28.11
N ALA A 611 22.59 9.62 -27.04
CA ALA A 611 22.40 8.65 -25.97
C ALA A 611 21.25 7.67 -26.25
N GLU A 612 21.39 6.80 -27.26
CA GLU A 612 20.47 5.67 -27.45
C GLU A 612 20.71 4.53 -26.44
N SER A 613 19.61 4.09 -25.82
CA SER A 613 19.30 2.71 -25.39
C SER A 613 19.54 2.24 -23.93
N ALA A 614 19.66 3.10 -22.93
CA ALA A 614 19.51 2.63 -21.54
C ALA A 614 18.03 2.23 -21.27
N PRO A 615 17.73 1.01 -20.76
CA PRO A 615 16.35 0.58 -20.50
C PRO A 615 15.71 1.41 -19.38
N VAL A 616 14.50 1.92 -19.62
CA VAL A 616 13.73 2.70 -18.63
C VAL A 616 13.29 1.80 -17.47
N ARG A 617 13.65 2.20 -16.24
CA ARG A 617 13.40 1.44 -15.02
C ARG A 617 12.25 2.01 -14.18
N GLY A 618 11.52 1.14 -13.51
CA GLY A 618 10.52 1.50 -12.50
C GLY A 618 11.16 1.91 -11.18
N THR A 619 10.33 2.33 -10.23
CA THR A 619 10.74 2.46 -8.82
C THR A 619 11.13 1.11 -8.21
N GLY A 620 10.58 0.02 -8.76
CA GLY A 620 10.96 -1.38 -8.50
C GLY A 620 12.26 -1.85 -9.17
N GLY A 621 13.05 -0.95 -9.77
CA GLY A 621 14.38 -1.23 -10.33
C GLY A 621 14.44 -1.99 -11.65
N THR A 622 13.37 -2.64 -12.12
CA THR A 622 13.38 -3.47 -13.34
C THR A 622 13.11 -2.69 -14.63
N SER A 623 13.62 -3.21 -15.76
CA SER A 623 13.19 -2.77 -17.10
C SER A 623 11.70 -3.06 -17.26
N LEU A 624 10.90 -1.99 -17.36
CA LEU A 624 9.45 -2.09 -17.18
C LEU A 624 8.76 -2.83 -18.33
N VAL A 625 9.15 -2.53 -19.58
CA VAL A 625 8.41 -3.01 -20.76
C VAL A 625 8.50 -4.52 -20.94
N PRO A 626 9.70 -5.16 -20.92
CA PRO A 626 9.80 -6.61 -21.11
C PRO A 626 9.10 -7.37 -19.98
N LEU A 627 9.25 -6.91 -18.74
CA LEU A 627 8.66 -7.54 -17.57
C LEU A 627 7.14 -7.52 -17.62
N LEU A 628 6.53 -6.34 -17.80
CA LEU A 628 5.07 -6.21 -17.80
C LEU A 628 4.44 -6.97 -18.96
N LYS A 629 5.09 -6.97 -20.14
CA LYS A 629 4.65 -7.78 -21.28
C LYS A 629 4.71 -9.28 -21.01
N ALA A 630 5.80 -9.77 -20.43
CA ALA A 630 5.93 -11.18 -20.08
C ALA A 630 4.79 -11.59 -19.12
N TYR A 631 4.49 -10.75 -18.14
CA TYR A 631 3.43 -11.00 -17.17
C TYR A 631 2.05 -11.04 -17.84
N ARG A 632 1.72 -10.04 -18.67
CA ARG A 632 0.49 -10.04 -19.48
C ARG A 632 0.37 -11.29 -20.35
N ASN A 633 1.44 -11.66 -21.05
CA ASN A 633 1.43 -12.81 -21.96
C ASN A 633 1.29 -14.12 -21.17
N ASN A 634 1.98 -14.28 -20.04
CA ASN A 634 1.84 -15.44 -19.16
C ASN A 634 0.41 -15.59 -18.63
N THR A 635 -0.26 -14.48 -18.29
CA THR A 635 -1.70 -14.50 -17.96
C THR A 635 -2.52 -15.04 -19.12
N ALA A 636 -2.36 -14.48 -20.33
CA ALA A 636 -3.11 -14.92 -21.49
C ALA A 636 -2.90 -16.41 -21.81
N ASN A 637 -1.66 -16.89 -21.69
CA ASN A 637 -1.28 -18.28 -21.92
C ASN A 637 -1.88 -19.26 -20.88
N THR A 638 -2.48 -18.76 -19.81
CA THR A 638 -3.15 -19.57 -18.78
C THR A 638 -4.61 -19.88 -19.17
N MET A 639 -5.19 -19.26 -20.20
CA MET A 639 -6.56 -19.59 -20.63
C MET A 639 -6.67 -21.05 -21.10
N PHE A 640 -7.79 -21.70 -20.79
CA PHE A 640 -8.14 -22.97 -21.41
C PHE A 640 -8.63 -22.74 -22.85
N GLN A 641 -8.34 -23.66 -23.76
CA GLN A 641 -9.02 -23.69 -25.04
C GLN A 641 -10.50 -24.00 -24.79
N THR A 642 -11.38 -23.20 -25.40
CA THR A 642 -12.83 -23.41 -25.39
C THR A 642 -13.26 -23.62 -26.83
N ASP A 643 -14.15 -24.59 -27.04
CA ASP A 643 -14.73 -24.92 -28.36
C ASP A 643 -15.56 -23.76 -28.95
#